data_AF-A0A5N7AYK5-F1
#
_entry.id   AF-A0A5N7AYK5-F1
#
_cell.length_a   1.000
_cell.length_b   1.000
_cell.length_c   1.000
_cell.angle_alpha   90.00
_cell.angle_beta   90.00
_cell.angle_gamma   90.00
#
_symmetry.space_group_name_H-M   'P 1'
#
loop_
_entity.id
_entity.type
_entity.pdbx_description
1 polymer ?
#
loop_
_entity_poly.entity_id
_entity_poly.type
_entity_poly.pdbx_seq_one_letter_code
_entity_poly.pdbx_strand_id
1 'polypeptide(L)'
;MASSINSTSVPSGMLPSMIEDLIPGFNFFSHLVSLFFDIDISSHLHIFAVVLAFWSFVLPTCWNRIIFLFLYFATSSEIWSHNKLYPSAMRWISLQPALNRTRQLVAGTRTSLSTPWDGEDGKADDEKNGPEDNQSFSQNPREFLFKRKCRRHFGTLRYTPSQDKVHFFTYKGSWVALHRQPYKETGSPWFANMERLYFYAAPWKRYVLDDLMNEIHKTPVNGDPKQVAVYEGFKVGSSFQWMQVASKQPRYLSTVALDQGKKRRVVEDLHKFLDPRTRSWYQSRGFPYRRGYLIHGPPGTGKSSLSLALASFPYLDIYALSLSAVGLDENILTTLFRDLPKHCIVLLEDVDEAGIKKRSSDSPPSGTPGHNGVDRIPGSAGSVTLSTVLNAIDGVAAQENRILIMTTNHPERLDPALLRPGRVDMKINMGPIHRREVQQIFLMVYLQPTDTLFMEITPLSIPANPDWSLDDIDNLSTAFASKIPSGRFTAAEVQRYLLQYKHDPSAAVRNVKGLLFGLECDTDLSAFRIAESPHQFRFNDTAYCIRVSAHIFLWDLQKPYILLIQRALCDTKPGYWEVPAGSGEEQDQTPRDALEREVREETGLRLSRVTHALPIQTWARDNEGRQHEWIGLPYIIEVSELEPSKSRANRQGLSEPALKWKDAIQLNPQEHQDFAWATEDEVRRDKYKMFGNHKKTILEAFAMVTQTCSV
;
A
#
# COMPACT_ATOMS: atom_id res chain seq x y z
N MET A 1 90.96 20.44 13.32
CA MET A 1 90.10 21.42 12.63
C MET A 1 88.83 21.55 13.43
N ALA A 2 88.50 22.80 13.78
CA ALA A 2 87.53 23.17 14.78
C ALA A 2 86.09 23.20 14.24
N SER A 3 85.14 22.72 15.03
CA SER A 3 83.84 23.38 15.22
C SER A 3 83.25 22.97 16.57
N SER A 4 83.19 23.95 17.46
CA SER A 4 82.59 23.93 18.79
C SER A 4 81.07 23.69 18.71
N ILE A 5 80.57 22.62 19.32
CA ILE A 5 79.15 22.47 19.65
C ILE A 5 78.99 22.90 21.10
N ASN A 6 78.57 24.15 21.28
CA ASN A 6 78.16 24.70 22.56
C ASN A 6 77.03 23.85 23.14
N SER A 7 77.19 23.49 24.41
CA SER A 7 76.11 23.10 25.30
C SER A 7 75.01 24.16 25.27
N THR A 8 73.88 23.87 24.61
CA THR A 8 72.64 24.63 24.80
C THR A 8 72.11 24.34 26.19
N SER A 9 72.57 25.13 27.16
CA SER A 9 71.84 25.35 28.40
C SER A 9 70.43 25.82 28.04
N VAL A 10 69.42 25.01 28.33
CA VAL A 10 68.03 25.46 28.32
C VAL A 10 67.95 26.66 29.26
N PRO A 11 67.43 27.83 28.84
CA PRO A 11 67.40 29.00 29.69
C PRO A 11 66.50 28.70 30.90
N SER A 12 67.06 28.79 32.10
CA SER A 12 66.42 28.51 33.40
C SER A 12 65.22 29.40 33.72
N GLY A 13 64.70 30.16 32.76
CA GLY A 13 63.63 31.16 32.94
C GLY A 13 62.45 31.07 31.97
N MET A 14 62.40 30.13 31.02
CA MET A 14 61.27 30.03 30.06
C MET A 14 60.14 29.06 30.45
N LEU A 15 60.37 28.13 31.39
CA LEU A 15 59.32 27.21 31.87
C LEU A 15 58.44 27.74 33.03
N PRO A 16 58.95 28.53 33.99
CA PRO A 16 58.12 29.08 35.07
C PRO A 16 57.02 30.02 34.57
N SER A 17 57.20 30.63 33.39
CA SER A 17 56.21 31.50 32.76
C SER A 17 55.03 30.73 32.17
N MET A 18 55.24 29.53 31.62
CA MET A 18 54.14 28.74 31.05
C MET A 18 53.16 28.21 32.11
N ILE A 19 53.64 27.96 33.34
CA ILE A 19 52.79 27.52 34.46
C ILE A 19 52.07 28.72 35.08
N GLU A 20 52.71 29.89 35.14
CA GLU A 20 52.08 31.15 35.55
C GLU A 20 50.96 31.58 34.58
N ASP A 21 51.14 31.35 33.28
CA ASP A 21 50.11 31.60 32.26
C ASP A 21 48.91 30.65 32.42
N LEU A 22 49.13 29.41 32.91
CA LEU A 22 48.09 28.42 33.14
C LEU A 22 47.36 28.63 34.48
N ILE A 23 48.08 29.07 35.51
CA ILE A 23 47.59 29.37 36.87
C ILE A 23 48.25 30.67 37.35
N PRO A 24 47.60 31.84 37.15
CA PRO A 24 48.16 33.13 37.57
C PRO A 24 48.37 33.20 39.10
N GLY A 25 49.55 33.61 39.53
CA GLY A 25 49.96 33.69 40.94
C GLY A 25 50.70 32.46 41.48
N PHE A 26 50.93 31.44 40.65
CA PHE A 26 51.56 30.18 41.06
C PHE A 26 53.02 30.38 41.51
N ASN A 27 53.78 31.24 40.84
CA ASN A 27 55.17 31.52 41.20
C ASN A 27 55.29 32.21 42.57
N PHE A 28 54.36 33.12 42.90
CA PHE A 28 54.31 33.74 44.22
C PHE A 28 53.98 32.72 45.31
N PHE A 29 53.00 31.84 45.07
CA PHE A 29 52.61 30.78 46.00
C PHE A 29 53.70 29.72 46.18
N SER A 30 54.35 29.30 45.08
CA SER A 30 55.49 28.37 45.06
C SER A 30 56.65 28.90 45.91
N HIS A 31 57.01 30.17 45.75
CA HIS A 31 58.05 30.81 46.55
C HIS A 31 57.68 30.93 48.03
N LEU A 32 56.42 31.26 48.33
CA LEU A 32 55.96 31.39 49.72
C LEU A 32 55.99 30.04 50.44
N VAL A 33 55.55 28.96 49.81
CA VAL A 33 55.62 27.62 50.41
C VAL A 33 57.05 27.12 50.53
N SER A 34 57.91 27.39 49.54
CA SER A 34 59.34 27.08 49.64
C SER A 34 60.01 27.82 50.81
N LEU A 35 59.63 29.08 51.08
CA LEU A 35 60.15 29.87 52.21
C LEU A 35 59.72 29.36 53.58
N PHE A 36 58.48 28.85 53.72
CA PHE A 36 57.96 28.41 55.02
C PHE A 36 58.19 26.93 55.32
N PHE A 37 58.30 26.08 54.30
CA PHE A 37 58.34 24.62 54.45
C PHE A 37 59.55 23.95 53.79
N ASP A 38 60.43 24.71 53.14
CA ASP A 38 61.66 24.24 52.47
C ASP A 38 61.41 23.16 51.39
N ILE A 39 60.19 23.15 50.80
CA ILE A 39 59.77 22.21 49.75
C ILE A 39 59.57 22.97 48.43
N ASP A 40 60.28 22.54 47.38
CA ASP A 40 60.11 23.09 46.03
C ASP A 40 58.90 22.44 45.32
N ILE A 41 57.75 23.12 45.37
CA ILE A 41 56.47 22.67 44.78
C ILE A 41 56.59 22.44 43.27
N SER A 42 57.43 23.21 42.56
CA SER A 42 57.55 23.14 41.10
C SER A 42 57.99 21.75 40.63
N SER A 43 59.00 21.18 41.30
CA SER A 43 59.48 19.81 41.04
C SER A 43 58.41 18.74 41.32
N HIS A 44 57.58 18.95 42.34
CA HIS A 44 56.51 18.03 42.74
C HIS A 44 55.30 18.09 41.82
N LEU A 45 55.00 19.28 41.26
CA LEU A 45 53.94 19.46 40.27
C LEU A 45 54.23 18.69 38.97
N HIS A 46 55.49 18.65 38.54
CA HIS A 46 55.90 17.83 37.39
C HIS A 46 55.72 16.33 37.65
N ILE A 47 56.13 15.85 38.83
CA ILE A 47 55.92 14.45 39.22
C ILE A 47 54.43 14.14 39.31
N PHE A 48 53.63 15.05 39.88
CA PHE A 48 52.18 14.91 39.95
C PHE A 48 51.54 14.90 38.56
N ALA A 49 51.96 15.76 37.63
CA ALA A 49 51.47 15.78 36.26
C ALA A 49 51.82 14.48 35.51
N VAL A 50 53.04 13.95 35.70
CA VAL A 50 53.45 12.66 35.12
C VAL A 50 52.68 11.50 35.73
N VAL A 51 52.47 11.48 37.06
CA VAL A 51 51.66 10.46 37.74
C VAL A 51 50.20 10.54 37.30
N LEU A 52 49.64 11.75 37.17
CA LEU A 52 48.29 12.00 36.69
C LEU A 52 48.15 11.57 35.22
N ALA A 53 49.12 11.87 34.37
CA ALA A 53 49.17 11.40 32.98
C ALA A 53 49.28 9.86 32.92
N PHE A 54 50.10 9.25 33.77
CA PHE A 54 50.20 7.79 33.89
C PHE A 54 48.88 7.17 34.35
N TRP A 55 48.20 7.78 35.33
CA TRP A 55 46.91 7.32 35.85
C TRP A 55 45.76 7.52 34.86
N SER A 56 45.79 8.60 34.07
CA SER A 56 44.73 8.93 33.12
C SER A 56 44.87 8.22 31.77
N PHE A 57 46.10 7.95 31.30
CA PHE A 57 46.32 7.35 29.98
C PHE A 57 46.89 5.93 30.04
N VAL A 58 47.90 5.67 30.88
CA VAL A 58 48.60 4.37 30.88
C VAL A 58 47.78 3.32 31.62
N LEU A 59 47.32 3.62 32.84
CA LEU A 59 46.55 2.66 33.65
C LEU A 59 45.29 2.13 32.92
N PRO A 60 44.43 2.96 32.32
CA PRO A 60 43.25 2.46 31.61
C PRO A 60 43.60 1.62 30.38
N THR A 61 44.68 2.01 29.67
CA THR A 61 45.16 1.26 28.49
C THR A 61 45.70 -0.10 28.88
N CYS A 62 46.55 -0.17 29.92
CA CYS A 62 47.06 -1.42 30.48
C CYS A 62 45.92 -2.31 30.99
N TRP A 63 44.95 -1.72 31.70
CA TRP A 63 43.79 -2.45 32.20
C TRP A 63 42.96 -3.08 31.08
N ASN A 64 42.68 -2.33 30.01
CA ASN A 64 41.97 -2.86 28.84
C ASN A 64 42.75 -4.01 28.19
N ARG A 65 44.08 -3.88 28.04
CA ARG A 65 44.93 -4.95 27.49
C ARG A 65 44.89 -6.22 28.35
N ILE A 66 44.91 -6.07 29.67
CA ILE A 66 44.79 -7.18 30.61
C ILE A 66 43.42 -7.87 30.46
N ILE A 67 42.32 -7.10 30.39
CA ILE A 67 40.98 -7.67 30.16
C ILE A 67 40.96 -8.49 28.87
N PHE A 68 41.42 -7.92 27.75
CA PHE A 68 41.42 -8.64 26.47
C PHE A 68 42.34 -9.88 26.48
N LEU A 69 43.44 -9.84 27.24
CA LEU A 69 44.28 -11.01 27.45
C LEU A 69 43.51 -12.12 28.19
N PHE A 70 42.74 -11.80 29.23
CA PHE A 70 41.89 -12.79 29.90
C PHE A 70 40.75 -13.29 29.00
N LEU A 71 40.12 -12.41 28.22
CA LEU A 71 39.07 -12.79 27.27
C LEU A 71 39.60 -13.66 26.13
N TYR A 72 40.88 -13.53 25.76
CA TYR A 72 41.53 -14.39 24.77
C TYR A 72 41.55 -15.86 25.21
N PHE A 73 41.68 -16.12 26.51
CA PHE A 73 41.61 -17.48 27.08
C PHE A 73 40.18 -17.90 27.44
N ALA A 74 39.20 -17.01 27.35
CA ALA A 74 37.81 -17.32 27.66
C ALA A 74 37.14 -18.10 26.51
N THR A 75 36.15 -18.92 26.83
CA THR A 75 35.24 -19.44 25.79
C THR A 75 34.31 -18.31 25.39
N SER A 76 34.10 -18.12 24.10
CA SER A 76 33.22 -17.09 23.56
C SER A 76 32.10 -17.68 22.70
N SER A 77 31.01 -16.94 22.58
CA SER A 77 29.94 -17.17 21.62
C SER A 77 29.56 -15.84 21.00
N GLU A 78 29.44 -15.82 19.67
CA GLU A 78 29.17 -14.60 18.91
C GLU A 78 27.78 -14.62 18.27
N ILE A 79 27.13 -13.45 18.27
CA ILE A 79 25.86 -13.23 17.56
C ILE A 79 26.03 -12.00 16.67
N TRP A 80 25.77 -12.18 15.38
CA TRP A 80 25.86 -11.12 14.38
C TRP A 80 24.54 -10.36 14.28
N SER A 81 24.59 -9.05 14.00
CA SER A 81 23.39 -8.20 13.92
C SER A 81 22.35 -8.63 12.88
N HIS A 82 22.76 -9.33 11.82
CA HIS A 82 21.85 -9.85 10.78
C HIS A 82 21.25 -11.23 11.13
N ASN A 83 21.66 -11.84 12.24
CA ASN A 83 21.16 -13.16 12.64
C ASN A 83 19.75 -13.02 13.26
N LYS A 84 18.84 -13.98 12.98
CA LYS A 84 17.50 -14.02 13.61
C LYS A 84 17.54 -14.03 15.14
N LEU A 85 18.65 -14.47 15.75
CA LEU A 85 18.85 -14.51 17.19
C LEU A 85 19.18 -13.12 17.79
N TYR A 86 19.65 -12.16 16.99
CA TYR A 86 20.12 -10.87 17.49
C TYR A 86 19.01 -10.03 18.15
N PRO A 87 17.81 -9.89 17.57
CA PRO A 87 16.71 -9.19 18.25
C PRO A 87 16.35 -9.85 19.59
N SER A 88 16.36 -11.19 19.67
CA SER A 88 16.12 -11.93 20.91
C SER A 88 17.21 -11.68 21.93
N ALA A 89 18.47 -11.64 21.51
CA ALA A 89 19.62 -11.33 22.35
C ALA A 89 19.52 -9.92 22.92
N MET A 90 19.23 -8.93 22.08
CA MET A 90 19.06 -7.54 22.51
C MET A 90 17.87 -7.36 23.45
N ARG A 91 16.75 -8.05 23.18
CA ARG A 91 15.60 -8.08 24.08
C ARG A 91 15.99 -8.68 25.42
N TRP A 92 16.62 -9.84 25.43
CA TRP A 92 17.08 -10.51 26.64
C TRP A 92 18.04 -9.62 27.44
N ILE A 93 19.04 -9.02 26.78
CA ILE A 93 19.99 -8.07 27.38
C ILE A 93 19.25 -6.91 28.08
N SER A 94 18.23 -6.33 27.42
CA SER A 94 17.43 -5.23 27.99
C SER A 94 16.58 -5.65 29.20
N LEU A 95 16.26 -6.94 29.34
CA LEU A 95 15.49 -7.48 30.46
C LEU A 95 16.39 -7.86 31.65
N GLN A 96 17.70 -8.06 31.43
CA GLN A 96 18.61 -8.48 32.49
C GLN A 96 18.92 -7.34 33.48
N PRO A 97 18.55 -7.48 34.77
CA PRO A 97 18.76 -6.42 35.77
C PRO A 97 20.24 -6.08 35.99
N ALA A 98 21.13 -7.09 35.89
CA ALA A 98 22.57 -6.90 36.08
C ALA A 98 23.19 -6.04 34.97
N LEU A 99 22.70 -6.17 33.73
CA LEU A 99 23.19 -5.42 32.58
C LEU A 99 22.60 -4.00 32.54
N ASN A 100 21.38 -3.81 33.02
CA ASN A 100 20.75 -2.48 33.16
C ASN A 100 21.36 -1.61 34.27
N ARG A 101 22.19 -2.18 35.15
CA ARG A 101 22.93 -1.45 36.20
C ARG A 101 24.38 -1.13 35.82
N THR A 102 24.78 -1.40 34.58
CA THR A 102 26.13 -1.09 34.11
C THR A 102 26.36 0.43 34.10
N ARG A 103 27.62 0.84 34.26
CA ARG A 103 28.00 2.27 34.35
C ARG A 103 27.77 3.05 33.05
N GLN A 104 27.66 2.35 31.92
CA GLN A 104 27.51 2.95 30.61
C GLN A 104 26.39 2.25 29.86
N LEU A 105 25.32 3.00 29.62
CA LEU A 105 24.10 2.52 29.01
C LEU A 105 23.82 3.33 27.73
N VAL A 106 23.25 2.64 26.76
CA VAL A 106 22.60 3.23 25.58
C VAL A 106 21.11 3.15 25.83
N ALA A 107 20.48 4.32 25.89
CA ALA A 107 19.04 4.44 25.95
C ALA A 107 18.48 4.41 24.51
N GLY A 108 17.47 3.60 24.28
CA GLY A 108 16.78 3.49 22.99
C GLY A 108 15.29 3.26 23.20
N THR A 109 14.48 3.73 22.26
CA THR A 109 13.04 3.46 22.24
C THR A 109 12.70 2.16 21.51
N ARG A 110 13.71 1.52 20.90
CA ARG A 110 13.66 0.23 20.18
C ARG A 110 14.67 -0.74 20.76
N THR A 111 14.39 -2.04 20.73
CA THR A 111 15.29 -3.05 21.32
C THR A 111 16.49 -3.37 20.46
N SER A 112 16.34 -3.39 19.14
CA SER A 112 17.43 -3.62 18.20
C SER A 112 18.07 -2.30 17.77
N LEU A 113 19.32 -2.40 17.31
CA LEU A 113 19.87 -1.46 16.35
C LEU A 113 19.01 -1.53 15.10
N SER A 114 17.94 -0.74 15.09
CA SER A 114 16.93 -0.85 14.06
C SER A 114 17.55 -0.51 12.72
N THR A 115 17.55 -1.49 11.82
CA THR A 115 17.37 -1.10 10.42
C THR A 115 16.07 -0.30 10.34
N PRO A 116 15.90 0.62 9.38
CA PRO A 116 14.63 1.34 9.18
C PRO A 116 13.39 0.42 9.12
N TRP A 117 13.61 -0.87 8.88
CA TRP A 117 12.65 -1.92 8.57
C TRP A 117 12.36 -2.88 9.73
N ASP A 118 13.10 -2.79 10.84
CA ASP A 118 12.75 -3.55 12.05
C ASP A 118 11.38 -3.06 12.54
N GLY A 119 10.44 -4.00 12.68
CA GLY A 119 9.06 -3.73 13.07
C GLY A 119 8.98 -2.90 14.35
N GLU A 120 7.93 -2.08 14.48
CA GLU A 120 7.66 -1.36 15.73
C GLU A 120 7.47 -2.35 16.88
N ASP A 121 8.50 -2.51 17.71
CA ASP A 121 8.49 -3.26 18.98
C ASP A 121 7.37 -2.80 19.96
N GLY A 122 6.67 -1.70 19.65
CA GLY A 122 5.58 -1.10 20.41
C GLY A 122 4.16 -1.46 19.96
N LYS A 123 3.97 -2.25 18.89
CA LYS A 123 2.60 -2.63 18.45
C LYS A 123 1.82 -3.41 19.51
N ALA A 124 2.51 -4.24 20.30
CA ALA A 124 1.89 -5.07 21.33
C ALA A 124 1.25 -4.26 22.47
N ASP A 125 1.70 -3.02 22.70
CA ASP A 125 1.17 -2.14 23.74
C ASP A 125 0.01 -1.25 23.24
N ASP A 126 -0.07 -1.01 21.92
CA ASP A 126 -1.15 -0.23 21.28
C ASP A 126 -2.46 -1.04 21.14
N GLU A 127 -2.40 -2.37 20.95
CA GLU A 127 -3.60 -3.20 20.72
C GLU A 127 -4.43 -3.49 21.98
N LYS A 128 -3.87 -3.33 23.18
CA LYS A 128 -4.54 -3.67 24.45
C LYS A 128 -5.63 -2.67 24.89
N ASN A 129 -5.69 -1.46 24.32
CA ASN A 129 -6.57 -0.38 24.78
C ASN A 129 -7.64 0.04 23.74
N GLY A 130 -7.98 -0.82 22.78
CA GLY A 130 -8.92 -0.49 21.69
C GLY A 130 -10.24 0.22 22.09
N PRO A 131 -10.94 -0.22 23.16
CA PRO A 131 -12.20 0.42 23.58
C PRO A 131 -12.01 1.84 24.13
N GLU A 132 -10.99 2.04 24.97
CA GLU A 132 -10.65 3.34 25.56
C GLU A 132 -10.13 4.32 24.51
N ASP A 133 -9.33 3.82 23.56
CA ASP A 133 -8.81 4.58 22.43
C ASP A 133 -9.95 5.07 21.52
N ASN A 134 -10.95 4.22 21.25
CA ASN A 134 -12.13 4.62 20.48
C ASN A 134 -12.91 5.74 21.18
N GLN A 135 -13.13 5.62 22.50
CA GLN A 135 -13.84 6.64 23.27
C GLN A 135 -13.06 7.96 23.31
N SER A 136 -11.75 7.91 23.52
CA SER A 136 -10.88 9.10 23.51
C SER A 136 -10.84 9.76 22.13
N PHE A 137 -10.83 8.98 21.04
CA PHE A 137 -10.87 9.51 19.69
C PHE A 137 -12.21 10.19 19.39
N SER A 138 -13.34 9.59 19.78
CA SER A 138 -14.67 10.18 19.61
C SER A 138 -14.84 11.50 20.37
N GLN A 139 -14.23 11.66 21.54
CA GLN A 139 -14.29 12.90 22.32
C GLN A 139 -13.43 14.03 21.72
N ASN A 140 -12.16 13.75 21.42
CA ASN A 140 -11.25 14.74 20.85
C ASN A 140 -10.23 14.08 19.90
N PRO A 141 -10.54 13.99 18.59
CA PRO A 141 -9.68 13.31 17.62
C PRO A 141 -8.26 13.88 17.55
N ARG A 142 -8.13 15.21 17.64
CA ARG A 142 -6.83 15.89 17.52
C ARG A 142 -5.96 15.61 18.74
N GLU A 143 -6.55 15.63 19.93
CA GLU A 143 -5.84 15.33 21.17
C GLU A 143 -5.48 13.84 21.25
N PHE A 144 -6.38 12.94 20.85
CA PHE A 144 -6.07 11.52 20.73
C PHE A 144 -4.89 11.28 19.78
N LEU A 145 -4.93 11.85 18.57
CA LEU A 145 -3.85 11.71 17.60
C LEU A 145 -2.54 12.32 18.11
N PHE A 146 -2.60 13.44 18.83
CA PHE A 146 -1.44 14.04 19.47
C PHE A 146 -0.87 13.14 20.57
N LYS A 147 -1.71 12.62 21.49
CA LYS A 147 -1.32 11.68 22.54
C LYS A 147 -0.74 10.39 21.94
N ARG A 148 -1.35 9.85 20.89
CA ARG A 148 -0.87 8.66 20.18
C ARG A 148 0.46 8.93 19.48
N LYS A 149 0.62 10.10 18.85
CA LYS A 149 1.89 10.55 18.27
C LYS A 149 2.96 10.66 19.36
N CYS A 150 2.66 11.28 20.51
CA CYS A 150 3.57 11.34 21.65
C CYS A 150 3.94 9.94 22.15
N ARG A 151 2.96 9.05 22.35
CA ARG A 151 3.19 7.65 22.78
C ARG A 151 4.13 6.90 21.84
N ARG A 152 3.94 7.03 20.52
CA ARG A 152 4.82 6.41 19.51
C ARG A 152 6.18 7.09 19.38
N HIS A 153 6.23 8.41 19.51
CA HIS A 153 7.46 9.18 19.39
C HIS A 153 8.38 8.94 20.60
N PHE A 154 7.81 8.84 21.81
CA PHE A 154 8.57 8.58 23.02
C PHE A 154 8.82 7.08 23.24
N GLY A 155 7.94 6.20 22.74
CA GLY A 155 8.08 4.74 22.85
C GLY A 155 8.26 4.25 24.28
N THR A 156 8.52 2.94 24.45
CA THR A 156 9.02 2.45 25.74
C THR A 156 10.52 2.67 25.80
N LEU A 157 10.99 3.47 26.75
CA LEU A 157 12.42 3.65 26.97
C LEU A 157 13.03 2.32 27.46
N ARG A 158 14.05 1.85 26.74
CA ARG A 158 14.80 0.65 27.08
C ARG A 158 16.28 0.99 27.19
N TYR A 159 16.95 0.33 28.11
CA TYR A 159 18.38 0.51 28.35
C TYR A 159 19.10 -0.75 27.92
N THR A 160 20.25 -0.56 27.27
CA THR A 160 21.17 -1.64 26.91
C THR A 160 22.59 -1.21 27.26
N PRO A 161 23.52 -2.13 27.57
CA PRO A 161 24.92 -1.76 27.84
C PRO A 161 25.58 -1.08 26.63
N SER A 162 26.48 -0.13 26.84
CA SER A 162 27.12 0.61 25.73
C SER A 162 27.95 -0.24 24.78
N GLN A 163 28.12 0.24 23.54
CA GLN A 163 29.04 -0.33 22.55
C GLN A 163 30.51 -0.15 22.95
N ASP A 164 31.36 -0.97 22.34
CA ASP A 164 32.84 -0.91 22.39
C ASP A 164 33.45 -1.06 23.79
N LYS A 165 32.65 -1.55 24.75
CA LYS A 165 33.10 -1.88 26.10
C LYS A 165 32.66 -3.27 26.53
N VAL A 166 33.47 -3.85 27.40
CA VAL A 166 33.22 -5.14 28.02
C VAL A 166 32.42 -4.91 29.31
N HIS A 167 31.26 -5.55 29.40
CA HIS A 167 30.36 -5.49 30.55
C HIS A 167 30.34 -6.83 31.25
N PHE A 168 30.80 -6.87 32.50
CA PHE A 168 30.78 -8.09 33.32
C PHE A 168 29.48 -8.17 34.12
N PHE A 169 28.87 -9.35 34.13
CA PHE A 169 27.69 -9.63 34.92
C PHE A 169 27.69 -11.07 35.41
N THR A 170 26.85 -11.36 36.40
CA THR A 170 26.66 -12.71 36.91
C THR A 170 25.43 -13.34 36.28
N TYR A 171 25.59 -14.54 35.72
CA TYR A 171 24.51 -15.37 35.17
C TYR A 171 24.54 -16.73 35.87
N LYS A 172 23.45 -17.08 36.56
CA LYS A 172 23.32 -18.34 37.35
C LYS A 172 24.56 -18.64 38.22
N GLY A 173 25.10 -17.60 38.88
CA GLY A 173 26.26 -17.71 39.77
C GLY A 173 27.64 -17.80 39.08
N SER A 174 27.71 -17.65 37.75
CA SER A 174 28.96 -17.60 36.99
C SER A 174 29.19 -16.21 36.37
N TRP A 175 30.45 -15.76 36.33
CA TRP A 175 30.82 -14.52 35.66
C TRP A 175 30.79 -14.70 34.15
N VAL A 176 30.06 -13.79 33.49
CA VAL A 176 29.96 -13.69 32.03
C VAL A 176 30.34 -12.27 31.63
N ALA A 177 31.03 -12.12 30.51
CA ALA A 177 31.32 -10.82 29.92
C ALA A 177 30.56 -10.64 28.61
N LEU A 178 29.92 -9.49 28.42
CA LEU A 178 29.28 -9.08 27.18
C LEU A 178 30.13 -7.99 26.53
N HIS A 179 30.51 -8.17 25.28
CA HIS A 179 31.18 -7.14 24.48
C HIS A 179 30.37 -6.88 23.21
N ARG A 180 29.92 -5.64 23.04
CA ARG A 180 29.18 -5.17 21.85
C ARG A 180 30.16 -4.47 20.92
N GLN A 181 30.70 -5.18 19.94
CA GLN A 181 31.71 -4.64 19.04
C GLN A 181 31.05 -4.03 17.80
N PRO A 182 31.12 -2.70 17.59
CA PRO A 182 30.67 -2.12 16.34
C PRO A 182 31.63 -2.54 15.21
N TYR A 183 31.10 -2.78 14.02
CA TYR A 183 31.94 -3.00 12.83
C TYR A 183 31.45 -2.14 11.67
N LYS A 184 32.36 -1.35 11.11
CA LYS A 184 32.08 -0.45 9.98
C LYS A 184 32.51 -1.12 8.68
N GLU A 185 31.69 -2.04 8.18
CA GLU A 185 31.92 -2.64 6.85
C GLU A 185 31.15 -1.92 5.73
N THR A 186 30.25 -0.99 6.04
CA THR A 186 29.31 -0.45 5.06
C THR A 186 29.52 1.03 4.75
N GLY A 187 29.67 1.36 3.46
CA GLY A 187 29.52 2.74 2.93
C GLY A 187 28.07 3.22 2.81
N SER A 188 27.10 2.46 3.34
CA SER A 188 25.69 2.83 3.38
C SER A 188 25.34 3.48 4.73
N PRO A 189 24.78 4.69 4.75
CA PRO A 189 24.33 5.36 5.98
C PRO A 189 23.32 4.54 6.79
N TRP A 190 22.56 3.67 6.12
CA TRP A 190 21.51 2.84 6.72
C TRP A 190 22.06 1.67 7.57
N PHE A 191 23.31 1.27 7.34
CA PHE A 191 23.96 0.13 8.00
C PHE A 191 25.17 0.53 8.85
N ALA A 192 25.37 1.83 9.07
CA ALA A 192 26.55 2.39 9.75
C ALA A 192 26.73 1.91 11.21
N ASN A 193 25.69 1.32 11.80
CA ASN A 193 25.66 0.92 13.20
C ASN A 193 25.56 -0.61 13.41
N MET A 194 26.01 -1.44 12.45
CA MET A 194 26.06 -2.90 12.66
C MET A 194 27.06 -3.27 13.77
N GLU A 195 26.73 -4.33 14.52
CA GLU A 195 27.56 -4.80 15.63
C GLU A 195 27.59 -6.34 15.75
N ARG A 196 28.59 -6.82 16.47
CA ARG A 196 28.70 -8.22 16.91
C ARG A 196 28.61 -8.27 18.42
N LEU A 197 27.77 -9.17 18.93
CA LEU A 197 27.66 -9.45 20.35
C LEU A 197 28.57 -10.62 20.69
N TYR A 198 29.53 -10.43 21.60
CA TYR A 198 30.32 -11.52 22.15
C TYR A 198 29.93 -11.76 23.61
N PHE A 199 29.61 -13.01 23.92
CA PHE A 199 29.46 -13.50 25.29
C PHE A 199 30.67 -14.35 25.65
N TYR A 200 31.35 -14.01 26.74
CA TYR A 200 32.51 -14.73 27.24
C TYR A 200 32.21 -15.39 28.57
N ALA A 201 32.66 -16.62 28.75
CA ALA A 201 32.64 -17.34 30.02
C ALA A 201 34.00 -17.97 30.29
N ALA A 202 34.23 -18.36 31.56
CA ALA A 202 35.43 -19.12 31.91
C ALA A 202 35.55 -20.38 31.03
N PRO A 203 36.76 -20.75 30.57
CA PRO A 203 36.92 -21.78 29.54
C PRO A 203 36.41 -23.17 29.96
N TRP A 204 36.43 -23.50 31.26
CA TRP A 204 35.89 -24.74 31.81
C TRP A 204 34.37 -24.70 32.08
N LYS A 205 33.68 -23.59 31.79
CA LYS A 205 32.23 -23.39 32.02
C LYS A 205 31.47 -23.12 30.73
N ARG A 206 31.82 -23.79 29.63
CA ARG A 206 31.14 -23.64 28.33
C ARG A 206 29.61 -23.83 28.41
N TYR A 207 29.14 -24.76 29.24
CA TYR A 207 27.71 -25.02 29.46
C TYR A 207 26.91 -23.77 29.86
N VAL A 208 27.55 -22.78 30.49
CA VAL A 208 26.93 -21.50 30.88
C VAL A 208 26.53 -20.69 29.64
N LEU A 209 27.36 -20.70 28.60
CA LEU A 209 27.05 -20.04 27.34
C LEU A 209 25.97 -20.80 26.58
N ASP A 210 26.00 -22.13 26.56
CA ASP A 210 24.97 -22.93 25.90
C ASP A 210 23.58 -22.69 26.52
N ASP A 211 23.50 -22.63 27.85
CA ASP A 211 22.28 -22.32 28.60
C ASP A 211 21.81 -20.88 28.37
N LEU A 212 22.74 -19.92 28.40
CA LEU A 212 22.47 -18.51 28.07
C LEU A 212 21.93 -18.35 26.65
N MET A 213 22.53 -19.03 25.66
CA MET A 213 22.09 -19.01 24.26
C MET A 213 20.69 -19.63 24.11
N ASN A 214 20.39 -20.70 24.85
CA ASN A 214 19.06 -21.28 24.89
C ASN A 214 18.02 -20.34 25.50
N GLU A 215 18.38 -19.58 26.54
CA GLU A 215 17.49 -18.58 27.15
C GLU A 215 17.26 -17.40 26.21
N ILE A 216 18.31 -16.91 25.55
CA ILE A 216 18.20 -15.91 24.49
C ILE A 216 17.27 -16.41 23.38
N HIS A 217 17.44 -17.64 22.92
CA HIS A 217 16.61 -18.24 21.87
C HIS A 217 15.13 -18.34 22.29
N LYS A 218 14.85 -18.64 23.56
CA LYS A 218 13.49 -18.70 24.13
C LYS A 218 12.91 -17.32 24.45
N THR A 219 13.70 -16.25 24.41
CA THR A 219 13.21 -14.90 24.71
C THR A 219 12.33 -14.44 23.55
N PRO A 220 11.03 -14.24 23.78
CA PRO A 220 10.14 -13.80 22.72
C PRO A 220 10.53 -12.38 22.31
N VAL A 221 10.90 -12.22 21.05
CA VAL A 221 10.88 -10.92 20.38
C VAL A 221 9.42 -10.63 20.08
N ASN A 222 8.97 -9.39 20.29
CA ASN A 222 7.57 -9.02 20.07
C ASN A 222 7.16 -9.31 18.61
N GLY A 223 6.57 -10.49 18.40
CA GLY A 223 6.00 -10.98 17.16
C GLY A 223 5.20 -12.23 17.52
N ASP A 224 3.90 -12.22 17.25
CA ASP A 224 3.07 -13.42 17.40
C ASP A 224 3.67 -14.50 16.47
N PRO A 225 3.98 -15.73 16.95
CA PRO A 225 4.52 -16.80 16.12
C PRO A 225 3.63 -17.15 14.92
N LYS A 226 2.37 -16.72 14.95
CA LYS A 226 1.44 -16.85 13.83
C LYS A 226 1.72 -15.84 12.71
N GLN A 227 2.40 -14.72 12.98
CA GLN A 227 2.69 -13.70 11.96
C GLN A 227 3.62 -14.23 10.87
N VAL A 228 3.43 -13.70 9.67
CA VAL A 228 4.28 -13.98 8.52
C VAL A 228 5.36 -12.91 8.46
N ALA A 229 6.62 -13.29 8.67
CA ALA A 229 7.74 -12.38 8.45
C ALA A 229 8.02 -12.25 6.95
N VAL A 230 8.27 -11.02 6.51
CA VAL A 230 8.64 -10.70 5.13
C VAL A 230 10.10 -10.26 5.13
N TYR A 231 10.90 -10.95 4.33
CA TYR A 231 12.32 -10.69 4.12
C TYR A 231 12.56 -10.16 2.71
N GLU A 232 13.46 -9.19 2.59
CA GLU A 232 13.95 -8.68 1.31
C GLU A 232 15.49 -8.76 1.26
N GLY A 233 16.04 -8.91 0.06
CA GLY A 233 17.48 -8.97 -0.15
C GLY A 233 18.09 -7.58 -0.22
N PHE A 234 19.02 -7.26 0.68
CA PHE A 234 19.73 -5.97 0.69
C PHE A 234 21.24 -6.14 0.49
N LYS A 235 21.84 -5.12 -0.14
CA LYS A 235 23.29 -4.96 -0.19
C LYS A 235 23.82 -4.45 1.14
N VAL A 236 24.64 -5.26 1.80
CA VAL A 236 25.36 -4.91 3.03
C VAL A 236 26.86 -4.99 2.74
N GLY A 237 27.46 -3.82 2.49
CA GLY A 237 28.88 -3.70 2.12
C GLY A 237 29.13 -4.31 0.73
N SER A 238 30.01 -5.30 0.65
CA SER A 238 30.27 -6.10 -0.55
C SER A 238 29.36 -7.34 -0.67
N SER A 239 28.57 -7.66 0.35
CA SER A 239 27.72 -8.85 0.41
C SER A 239 26.24 -8.51 0.27
N PHE A 240 25.40 -9.51 0.00
CA PHE A 240 23.95 -9.38 0.01
C PHE A 240 23.35 -10.35 1.01
N GLN A 241 22.36 -9.90 1.77
CA GLN A 241 21.77 -10.66 2.87
C GLN A 241 20.26 -10.44 2.93
N TRP A 242 19.55 -11.46 3.40
CA TRP A 242 18.13 -11.38 3.70
C TRP A 242 17.89 -10.62 5.00
N MET A 243 17.11 -9.55 4.93
CA MET A 243 16.73 -8.75 6.09
C MET A 243 15.22 -8.75 6.24
N GLN A 244 14.74 -8.90 7.47
CA GLN A 244 13.31 -8.81 7.75
C GLN A 244 12.87 -7.33 7.61
N VAL A 245 11.91 -7.07 6.73
CA VAL A 245 11.39 -5.72 6.47
C VAL A 245 10.01 -5.47 7.04
N ALA A 246 9.26 -6.54 7.30
CA ALA A 246 7.94 -6.45 7.88
C ALA A 246 7.57 -7.72 8.64
N SER A 247 6.66 -7.57 9.59
CA SER A 247 5.86 -8.67 10.13
C SER A 247 4.39 -8.38 9.79
N LYS A 248 3.74 -9.32 9.11
CA LYS A 248 2.35 -9.19 8.67
C LYS A 248 1.47 -10.12 9.49
N GLN A 249 0.31 -9.63 9.89
CA GLN A 249 -0.71 -10.49 10.48
C GLN A 249 -1.16 -11.54 9.46
N PRO A 250 -1.50 -12.77 9.91
CA PRO A 250 -2.01 -13.81 9.04
C PRO A 250 -3.19 -13.30 8.20
N ARG A 251 -3.19 -13.65 6.92
CA ARG A 251 -4.31 -13.33 6.04
C ARG A 251 -5.12 -14.58 5.70
N TYR A 252 -6.38 -14.60 6.10
CA TYR A 252 -7.30 -15.69 5.78
C TYR A 252 -7.60 -15.77 4.28
N LEU A 253 -7.66 -16.98 3.73
CA LEU A 253 -7.94 -17.19 2.31
C LEU A 253 -9.35 -16.70 1.91
N SER A 254 -10.29 -16.69 2.85
CA SER A 254 -11.64 -16.14 2.69
C SER A 254 -11.66 -14.65 2.33
N THR A 255 -10.63 -13.89 2.75
CA THR A 255 -10.47 -12.45 2.50
C THR A 255 -9.81 -12.11 1.15
N VAL A 256 -9.62 -13.12 0.30
CA VAL A 256 -9.12 -12.96 -1.07
C VAL A 256 -10.27 -13.24 -2.03
N ALA A 257 -10.56 -12.33 -2.95
CA ALA A 257 -11.60 -12.51 -3.97
C ALA A 257 -11.08 -13.39 -5.10
N LEU A 258 -11.57 -14.62 -5.20
CA LEU A 258 -11.17 -15.58 -6.22
C LEU A 258 -12.24 -16.66 -6.33
N ASP A 259 -12.51 -17.14 -7.56
CA ASP A 259 -13.39 -18.28 -7.80
C ASP A 259 -13.11 -19.43 -6.82
N GLN A 260 -14.19 -19.98 -6.25
CA GLN A 260 -14.11 -20.99 -5.20
C GLN A 260 -13.49 -22.31 -5.70
N GLY A 261 -13.69 -22.64 -6.97
CA GLY A 261 -13.04 -23.79 -7.60
C GLY A 261 -11.53 -23.59 -7.70
N LYS A 262 -11.08 -22.40 -8.13
CA LYS A 262 -9.66 -22.04 -8.17
C LYS A 262 -9.03 -22.07 -6.78
N LYS A 263 -9.67 -21.46 -5.78
CA LYS A 263 -9.19 -21.49 -4.38
C LYS A 263 -8.98 -22.90 -3.87
N ARG A 264 -10.00 -23.75 -4.04
CA ARG A 264 -9.96 -25.14 -3.59
C ARG A 264 -8.79 -25.89 -4.22
N ARG A 265 -8.60 -25.76 -5.54
CA ARG A 265 -7.50 -26.42 -6.26
C ARG A 265 -6.12 -25.98 -5.74
N VAL A 266 -5.93 -24.69 -5.47
CA VAL A 266 -4.64 -24.16 -4.97
C VAL A 266 -4.37 -24.68 -3.56
N VAL A 267 -5.38 -24.67 -2.70
CA VAL A 267 -5.28 -25.18 -1.32
C VAL A 267 -4.99 -26.67 -1.29
N GLU A 268 -5.74 -27.48 -2.05
CA GLU A 268 -5.55 -28.93 -2.12
C GLU A 268 -4.15 -29.27 -2.63
N ASP A 269 -3.67 -28.54 -3.64
CA ASP A 269 -2.32 -28.71 -4.18
C ASP A 269 -1.25 -28.37 -3.14
N LEU A 270 -1.38 -27.22 -2.46
CA LEU A 270 -0.45 -26.78 -1.42
C LEU A 270 -0.43 -27.76 -0.24
N HIS A 271 -1.61 -28.19 0.23
CA HIS A 271 -1.74 -29.18 1.31
C HIS A 271 -1.10 -30.50 0.93
N LYS A 272 -1.35 -30.99 -0.29
CA LYS A 272 -0.75 -32.23 -0.81
C LYS A 272 0.77 -32.11 -0.90
N PHE A 273 1.29 -30.97 -1.35
CA PHE A 273 2.72 -30.74 -1.41
C PHE A 273 3.34 -30.76 -0.02
N LEU A 274 2.75 -30.04 0.94
CA LEU A 274 3.27 -29.92 2.31
C LEU A 274 3.11 -31.17 3.18
N ASP A 275 2.31 -32.15 2.77
CA ASP A 275 2.19 -33.44 3.47
C ASP A 275 3.57 -34.11 3.62
N PRO A 276 4.01 -34.42 4.85
CA PRO A 276 5.30 -35.07 5.09
C PRO A 276 5.52 -36.36 4.29
N ARG A 277 4.44 -37.09 3.99
CA ARG A 277 4.50 -38.33 3.18
C ARG A 277 4.87 -38.04 1.73
N THR A 278 4.41 -36.90 1.19
CA THR A 278 4.77 -36.44 -0.15
C THR A 278 6.26 -36.16 -0.24
N ARG A 279 6.85 -35.52 0.77
CA ARG A 279 8.31 -35.30 0.81
C ARG A 279 9.10 -36.60 0.73
N SER A 280 8.78 -37.58 1.56
CA SER A 280 9.44 -38.89 1.51
C SER A 280 9.24 -39.60 0.17
N TRP A 281 8.05 -39.46 -0.42
CA TRP A 281 7.72 -40.02 -1.74
C TRP A 281 8.60 -39.43 -2.85
N TYR A 282 8.81 -38.10 -2.87
CA TYR A 282 9.69 -37.42 -3.83
C TYR A 282 11.14 -37.90 -3.67
N GLN A 283 11.65 -37.89 -2.44
CA GLN A 283 13.02 -38.30 -2.12
C GLN A 283 13.29 -39.76 -2.50
N SER A 284 12.37 -40.68 -2.17
CA SER A 284 12.51 -42.10 -2.50
C SER A 284 12.58 -42.40 -4.00
N ARG A 285 12.11 -41.47 -4.85
CA ARG A 285 12.12 -41.57 -6.31
C ARG A 285 13.20 -40.71 -6.97
N GLY A 286 13.99 -39.98 -6.18
CA GLY A 286 14.99 -39.05 -6.69
C GLY A 286 14.40 -37.83 -7.41
N PHE A 287 13.12 -37.49 -7.17
CA PHE A 287 12.52 -36.28 -7.71
C PHE A 287 12.83 -35.08 -6.83
N PRO A 288 13.23 -33.93 -7.40
CA PRO A 288 13.45 -32.71 -6.62
C PRO A 288 12.17 -32.26 -5.92
N TYR A 289 12.23 -32.08 -4.60
CA TYR A 289 11.07 -31.65 -3.82
C TYR A 289 10.89 -30.12 -3.86
N ARG A 290 10.23 -29.65 -4.92
CA ARG A 290 9.95 -28.24 -5.22
C ARG A 290 8.53 -28.08 -5.74
N ARG A 291 7.95 -26.89 -5.53
CA ARG A 291 6.64 -26.52 -6.08
C ARG A 291 6.63 -25.06 -6.53
N GLY A 292 6.20 -24.82 -7.77
CA GLY A 292 6.10 -23.48 -8.34
C GLY A 292 4.68 -23.05 -8.69
N TYR A 293 4.28 -21.87 -8.22
CA TYR A 293 3.01 -21.21 -8.55
C TYR A 293 3.27 -19.95 -9.37
N LEU A 294 2.52 -19.78 -10.46
CA LEU A 294 2.46 -18.52 -11.21
C LEU A 294 1.08 -17.88 -11.03
N ILE A 295 1.04 -16.74 -10.36
CA ILE A 295 -0.17 -15.94 -10.16
C ILE A 295 -0.13 -14.78 -11.17
N HIS A 296 -1.07 -14.74 -12.11
CA HIS A 296 -1.04 -13.76 -13.20
C HIS A 296 -2.39 -13.08 -13.41
N GLY A 297 -2.34 -11.83 -13.88
CA GLY A 297 -3.53 -11.05 -14.26
C GLY A 297 -3.35 -9.55 -14.00
N PRO A 298 -4.34 -8.71 -14.38
CA PRO A 298 -4.25 -7.26 -14.29
C PRO A 298 -3.85 -6.74 -12.89
N PRO A 299 -3.30 -5.52 -12.76
CA PRO A 299 -3.08 -4.89 -11.47
C PRO A 299 -4.41 -4.76 -10.69
N GLY A 300 -4.34 -4.76 -9.36
CA GLY A 300 -5.55 -4.62 -8.51
C GLY A 300 -6.44 -5.88 -8.39
N THR A 301 -6.00 -7.04 -8.88
CA THR A 301 -6.74 -8.31 -8.78
C THR A 301 -6.41 -9.14 -7.54
N GLY A 302 -5.48 -8.68 -6.70
CA GLY A 302 -5.15 -9.31 -5.41
C GLY A 302 -4.00 -10.32 -5.43
N LYS A 303 -3.08 -10.26 -6.40
CA LYS A 303 -1.96 -11.22 -6.55
C LYS A 303 -1.11 -11.35 -5.28
N SER A 304 -0.55 -10.25 -4.77
CA SER A 304 0.22 -10.25 -3.53
C SER A 304 -0.63 -10.62 -2.29
N SER A 305 -1.92 -10.26 -2.31
CA SER A 305 -2.89 -10.67 -1.27
C SER A 305 -3.05 -12.19 -1.20
N LEU A 306 -3.11 -12.88 -2.35
CA LEU A 306 -3.16 -14.33 -2.43
C LEU A 306 -1.83 -14.95 -1.97
N SER A 307 -0.68 -14.39 -2.37
CA SER A 307 0.64 -14.86 -1.91
C SER A 307 0.75 -14.85 -0.38
N LEU A 308 0.31 -13.76 0.26
CA LEU A 308 0.31 -13.66 1.72
C LEU A 308 -0.65 -14.67 2.36
N ALA A 309 -1.84 -14.90 1.79
CA ALA A 309 -2.78 -15.87 2.31
C ALA A 309 -2.25 -17.32 2.22
N LEU A 310 -1.58 -17.66 1.11
CA LEU A 310 -0.93 -18.97 0.93
C LEU A 310 0.26 -19.18 1.88
N ALA A 311 0.99 -18.12 2.22
CA ALA A 311 2.06 -18.17 3.22
C ALA A 311 1.54 -18.32 4.65
N SER A 312 0.41 -17.66 4.94
CA SER A 312 -0.17 -17.62 6.28
C SER A 312 -0.74 -18.98 6.72
N PHE A 313 -1.22 -19.81 5.79
CA PHE A 313 -1.77 -21.14 6.12
C PHE A 313 -0.75 -22.07 6.81
N PRO A 314 0.45 -22.29 6.25
CA PRO A 314 1.49 -23.10 6.88
C PRO A 314 2.42 -22.30 7.82
N TYR A 315 2.11 -21.03 8.11
CA TYR A 315 2.99 -20.13 8.87
C TYR A 315 4.42 -20.03 8.30
N LEU A 316 4.52 -19.92 6.97
CA LEU A 316 5.82 -19.81 6.30
C LEU A 316 6.18 -18.34 6.07
N ASP A 317 7.44 -18.00 6.33
CA ASP A 317 8.02 -16.70 6.02
C ASP A 317 8.12 -16.48 4.50
N ILE A 318 7.93 -15.22 4.08
CA ILE A 318 8.05 -14.79 2.68
C ILE A 318 9.42 -14.14 2.47
N TYR A 319 10.13 -14.61 1.45
CA TYR A 319 11.37 -14.03 0.97
C TYR A 319 11.09 -13.40 -0.40
N ALA A 320 10.86 -12.09 -0.39
CA ALA A 320 10.48 -11.31 -1.55
C ALA A 320 11.72 -10.79 -2.29
N LEU A 321 11.74 -10.99 -3.60
CA LEU A 321 12.80 -10.51 -4.47
C LEU A 321 12.18 -9.82 -5.69
N SER A 322 12.53 -8.56 -5.89
CA SER A 322 12.29 -7.85 -7.14
C SER A 322 13.50 -8.02 -8.05
N LEU A 323 13.30 -8.62 -9.22
CA LEU A 323 14.35 -8.86 -10.20
C LEU A 323 14.82 -7.58 -10.92
N SER A 324 14.05 -6.49 -10.81
CA SER A 324 14.41 -5.16 -11.32
C SER A 324 15.19 -4.31 -10.30
N ALA A 325 15.48 -4.85 -9.11
CA ALA A 325 16.19 -4.12 -8.07
C ALA A 325 17.59 -3.67 -8.53
N VAL A 326 17.88 -2.38 -8.32
CA VAL A 326 19.14 -1.76 -8.73
C VAL A 326 20.31 -2.41 -7.98
N GLY A 327 21.30 -2.91 -8.71
CA GLY A 327 22.51 -3.53 -8.16
C GLY A 327 22.38 -5.02 -7.86
N LEU A 328 21.29 -5.68 -8.26
CA LEU A 328 21.16 -7.13 -8.24
C LEU A 328 21.91 -7.75 -9.43
N ASP A 329 23.05 -8.38 -9.19
CA ASP A 329 23.80 -9.14 -10.21
C ASP A 329 23.58 -10.66 -10.09
N GLU A 330 24.21 -11.42 -10.98
CA GLU A 330 24.06 -12.88 -11.05
C GLU A 330 24.65 -13.63 -9.85
N ASN A 331 25.80 -13.17 -9.36
CA ASN A 331 26.48 -13.78 -8.21
C ASN A 331 25.69 -13.52 -6.93
N ILE A 332 25.14 -12.31 -6.83
CA ILE A 332 24.26 -11.89 -5.74
C ILE A 332 23.00 -12.73 -5.72
N LEU A 333 22.32 -12.87 -6.86
CA LEU A 333 21.11 -13.69 -6.95
C LEU A 333 21.38 -15.12 -6.49
N THR A 334 22.48 -15.70 -6.98
CA THR A 334 22.90 -17.07 -6.62
C THR A 334 23.19 -17.18 -5.12
N THR A 335 23.82 -16.16 -4.53
CA THR A 335 24.11 -16.10 -3.09
C THR A 335 22.82 -16.00 -2.28
N LEU A 336 21.89 -15.10 -2.65
CA LEU A 336 20.60 -14.97 -1.97
C LEU A 336 19.81 -16.28 -2.01
N PHE A 337 19.74 -16.96 -3.16
CA PHE A 337 19.05 -18.24 -3.27
C PHE A 337 19.73 -19.36 -2.46
N ARG A 338 21.06 -19.31 -2.30
CA ARG A 338 21.81 -20.23 -1.45
C ARG A 338 21.54 -20.00 0.04
N ASP A 339 21.37 -18.75 0.45
CA ASP A 339 21.23 -18.35 1.86
C ASP A 339 19.79 -18.39 2.39
N LEU A 340 18.81 -18.63 1.52
CA LEU A 340 17.43 -18.88 1.92
C LEU A 340 17.33 -20.03 2.95
N PRO A 341 16.38 -19.99 3.90
CA PRO A 341 16.14 -21.13 4.78
C PRO A 341 15.43 -22.29 4.05
N LYS A 342 15.41 -23.47 4.65
CA LYS A 342 14.48 -24.54 4.25
C LYS A 342 13.08 -24.17 4.77
N HIS A 343 12.02 -24.63 4.10
CA HIS A 343 10.63 -24.34 4.48
C HIS A 343 10.33 -22.83 4.49
N CYS A 344 10.36 -22.22 3.31
CA CYS A 344 9.93 -20.84 3.11
C CYS A 344 9.21 -20.68 1.78
N ILE A 345 8.56 -19.53 1.62
CA ILE A 345 8.02 -19.09 0.33
C ILE A 345 8.98 -18.07 -0.27
N VAL A 346 9.45 -18.33 -1.49
CA VAL A 346 10.17 -17.36 -2.31
C VAL A 346 9.14 -16.65 -3.18
N LEU A 347 9.03 -15.33 -3.05
CA LEU A 347 8.11 -14.51 -3.84
C LEU A 347 8.92 -13.69 -4.84
N LEU A 348 8.78 -13.97 -6.13
CA LEU A 348 9.30 -13.12 -7.20
C LEU A 348 8.16 -12.23 -7.69
N GLU A 349 8.23 -10.95 -7.33
CA GLU A 349 7.23 -9.96 -7.76
C GLU A 349 7.54 -9.43 -9.16
N ASP A 350 6.48 -9.11 -9.91
CA ASP A 350 6.49 -8.52 -11.25
C ASP A 350 7.60 -9.06 -12.18
N VAL A 351 7.64 -10.38 -12.36
CA VAL A 351 8.69 -11.07 -13.15
C VAL A 351 8.73 -10.64 -14.62
N ASP A 352 7.69 -9.99 -15.13
CA ASP A 352 7.64 -9.39 -16.48
C ASP A 352 8.40 -8.06 -16.60
N GLU A 353 8.61 -7.34 -15.49
CA GLU A 353 9.36 -6.07 -15.47
C GLU A 353 10.88 -6.27 -15.47
N ALA A 354 11.34 -7.47 -15.11
CA ALA A 354 12.75 -7.85 -15.03
C ALA A 354 13.51 -7.81 -16.38
N GLY A 355 12.85 -7.42 -17.48
CA GLY A 355 13.47 -7.40 -18.81
C GLY A 355 13.74 -8.81 -19.37
N ILE A 356 13.16 -9.85 -18.76
CA ILE A 356 13.15 -11.23 -19.23
C ILE A 356 12.19 -11.32 -20.44
N LYS A 357 12.56 -10.64 -21.52
CA LYS A 357 11.80 -10.65 -22.77
C LYS A 357 12.13 -11.93 -23.53
N LYS A 358 11.10 -12.47 -24.19
CA LYS A 358 11.16 -13.58 -25.15
C LYS A 358 12.44 -13.47 -25.99
N ARG A 359 13.29 -14.52 -26.02
CA ARG A 359 14.42 -14.59 -26.96
C ARG A 359 13.89 -14.31 -28.37
N SER A 360 14.27 -13.20 -28.97
CA SER A 360 13.88 -12.87 -30.35
C SER A 360 14.61 -13.83 -31.30
N SER A 361 13.91 -14.88 -31.73
CA SER A 361 14.42 -15.83 -32.74
C SER A 361 14.18 -15.37 -34.19
N ASP A 362 13.57 -14.20 -34.42
CA ASP A 362 13.18 -13.73 -35.77
C ASP A 362 13.92 -12.46 -36.21
N SER A 363 15.23 -12.37 -35.98
CA SER A 363 16.06 -11.34 -36.62
C SER A 363 17.27 -12.02 -37.28
N PRO A 364 17.42 -11.96 -38.62
CA PRO A 364 18.59 -12.52 -39.28
C PRO A 364 19.84 -11.74 -38.84
N PRO A 365 21.01 -12.39 -38.79
CA PRO A 365 22.26 -11.74 -38.41
C PRO A 365 22.72 -10.86 -39.56
N SER A 366 22.26 -9.61 -39.59
CA SER A 366 22.82 -8.60 -40.51
C SER A 366 24.19 -8.17 -39.98
N GLY A 367 25.22 -8.86 -40.46
CA GLY A 367 26.60 -8.46 -40.30
C GLY A 367 26.89 -7.22 -41.16
N THR A 368 27.23 -6.11 -40.51
CA THR A 368 28.12 -5.08 -41.05
C THR A 368 28.86 -4.40 -39.87
N PRO A 369 30.21 -4.35 -39.86
CA PRO A 369 30.96 -3.62 -38.85
C PRO A 369 31.00 -2.14 -39.26
N GLY A 370 29.99 -1.38 -38.85
CA GLY A 370 29.93 0.07 -39.00
C GLY A 370 30.69 0.76 -37.89
N HIS A 371 31.88 1.26 -38.23
CA HIS A 371 32.69 2.19 -37.44
C HIS A 371 31.93 3.51 -37.30
N ASN A 372 31.33 3.78 -36.14
CA ASN A 372 30.95 5.12 -35.67
C ASN A 372 30.73 5.06 -34.16
N GLY A 373 31.70 5.62 -33.44
CA GLY A 373 31.59 5.87 -32.01
C GLY A 373 30.57 6.96 -31.72
N VAL A 374 29.80 6.71 -30.67
CA VAL A 374 29.02 7.59 -29.79
C VAL A 374 27.60 7.01 -29.64
N ASP A 375 27.34 6.62 -28.39
CA ASP A 375 26.07 6.22 -27.79
C ASP A 375 25.47 4.85 -28.17
N ARG A 376 26.29 3.81 -28.01
CA ARG A 376 25.80 2.61 -27.30
C ARG A 376 26.41 2.65 -25.91
N ILE A 377 25.62 3.02 -24.90
CA ILE A 377 25.94 2.69 -23.51
C ILE A 377 26.14 1.17 -23.50
N PRO A 378 27.35 0.66 -23.25
CA PRO A 378 27.59 -0.77 -23.12
C PRO A 378 26.70 -1.27 -22.00
N GLY A 379 26.07 -2.43 -22.22
CA GLY A 379 25.04 -2.99 -21.35
C GLY A 379 25.34 -2.82 -19.86
N SER A 380 24.29 -2.48 -19.11
CA SER A 380 24.28 -2.49 -17.65
C SER A 380 25.00 -3.74 -17.14
N ALA A 381 26.25 -3.58 -16.71
CA ALA A 381 27.01 -4.60 -16.03
C ALA A 381 26.38 -4.77 -14.64
N GLY A 382 25.31 -5.56 -14.58
CA GLY A 382 24.52 -5.75 -13.36
C GLY A 382 23.03 -5.99 -13.56
N SER A 383 22.52 -6.28 -14.77
CA SER A 383 21.15 -6.80 -14.89
C SER A 383 21.17 -8.33 -14.84
N VAL A 384 20.42 -8.91 -13.90
CA VAL A 384 20.18 -10.35 -13.81
C VAL A 384 19.71 -10.91 -15.16
N THR A 385 20.40 -11.91 -15.70
CA THR A 385 19.94 -12.60 -16.90
C THR A 385 18.86 -13.64 -16.58
N LEU A 386 17.97 -13.91 -17.53
CA LEU A 386 16.99 -14.99 -17.42
C LEU A 386 17.65 -16.33 -17.07
N SER A 387 18.76 -16.67 -17.72
CA SER A 387 19.49 -17.91 -17.49
C SER A 387 19.91 -18.08 -16.03
N THR A 388 20.30 -17.00 -15.37
CA THR A 388 20.70 -17.01 -13.96
C THR A 388 19.50 -17.25 -13.05
N VAL A 389 18.36 -16.60 -13.30
CA VAL A 389 17.11 -16.86 -12.56
C VAL A 389 16.69 -18.33 -12.71
N LEU A 390 16.75 -18.85 -13.93
CA LEU A 390 16.42 -20.24 -14.22
C LEU A 390 17.32 -21.20 -13.42
N ASN A 391 18.64 -21.02 -13.53
CA ASN A 391 19.62 -21.84 -12.82
C ASN A 391 19.46 -21.76 -11.29
N ALA A 392 19.06 -20.60 -10.75
CA ALA A 392 18.80 -20.44 -9.32
C ALA A 392 17.54 -21.20 -8.86
N ILE A 393 16.52 -21.31 -9.71
CA ILE A 393 15.25 -22.00 -9.40
C ILE A 393 15.37 -23.52 -9.56
N ASP A 394 15.87 -23.98 -10.71
CA ASP A 394 15.83 -25.39 -11.09
C ASP A 394 17.18 -26.02 -11.44
N GLY A 395 18.29 -25.29 -11.29
CA GLY A 395 19.63 -25.80 -11.54
C GLY A 395 20.00 -26.97 -10.63
N VAL A 396 21.09 -27.67 -10.99
CA VAL A 396 21.60 -28.83 -10.23
C VAL A 396 21.99 -28.47 -8.79
N ALA A 397 22.44 -27.23 -8.56
CA ALA A 397 22.80 -26.73 -7.24
C ALA A 397 21.63 -26.07 -6.48
N ALA A 398 20.44 -26.00 -7.07
CA ALA A 398 19.31 -25.32 -6.46
C ALA A 398 18.72 -26.15 -5.31
N GLN A 399 18.45 -25.48 -4.19
CA GLN A 399 18.05 -26.11 -2.94
C GLN A 399 16.57 -26.51 -2.93
N GLU A 400 16.26 -27.61 -2.26
CA GLU A 400 14.91 -28.19 -2.17
C GLU A 400 14.15 -27.76 -0.91
N ASN A 401 12.86 -28.13 -0.82
CA ASN A 401 11.94 -27.82 0.30
C ASN A 401 11.53 -26.35 0.38
N ARG A 402 11.24 -25.77 -0.78
CA ARG A 402 10.75 -24.40 -0.91
C ARG A 402 9.59 -24.33 -1.89
N ILE A 403 8.73 -23.37 -1.64
CA ILE A 403 7.65 -23.01 -2.55
C ILE A 403 8.08 -21.73 -3.27
N LEU A 404 7.99 -21.73 -4.59
CA LEU A 404 8.19 -20.55 -5.41
C LEU A 404 6.82 -19.99 -5.80
N ILE A 405 6.58 -18.71 -5.53
CA ILE A 405 5.44 -17.96 -6.06
C ILE A 405 6.00 -16.86 -6.95
N MET A 406 5.54 -16.81 -8.19
CA MET A 406 5.83 -15.73 -9.12
C MET A 406 4.55 -14.96 -9.41
N THR A 407 4.63 -13.63 -9.43
CA THR A 407 3.50 -12.78 -9.83
C THR A 407 3.83 -12.02 -11.11
N THR A 408 2.85 -11.86 -12.00
CA THR A 408 3.01 -11.07 -13.22
C THR A 408 1.72 -10.37 -13.64
N ASN A 409 1.84 -9.16 -14.20
CA ASN A 409 0.71 -8.48 -14.83
C ASN A 409 0.51 -8.93 -16.28
N HIS A 410 1.61 -9.34 -16.95
CA HIS A 410 1.69 -9.63 -18.37
C HIS A 410 2.26 -11.04 -18.63
N PRO A 411 1.47 -12.11 -18.42
CA PRO A 411 1.94 -13.48 -18.63
C PRO A 411 2.43 -13.75 -20.06
N GLU A 412 1.95 -13.01 -21.05
CA GLU A 412 2.36 -13.08 -22.46
C GLU A 412 3.80 -12.60 -22.71
N ARG A 413 4.36 -11.80 -21.80
CA ARG A 413 5.73 -11.28 -21.91
C ARG A 413 6.77 -12.28 -21.37
N LEU A 414 6.34 -13.29 -20.61
CA LEU A 414 7.23 -14.25 -19.97
C LEU A 414 7.86 -15.20 -20.98
N ASP A 415 9.15 -15.49 -20.78
CA ASP A 415 9.84 -16.51 -21.58
C ASP A 415 9.23 -17.91 -21.30
N PRO A 416 8.89 -18.70 -22.35
CA PRO A 416 8.35 -20.05 -22.18
C PRO A 416 9.23 -20.98 -21.35
N ALA A 417 10.54 -20.74 -21.26
CA ALA A 417 11.44 -21.49 -20.41
C ALA A 417 11.08 -21.37 -18.93
N LEU A 418 10.58 -20.22 -18.45
CA LEU A 418 10.11 -20.07 -17.06
C LEU A 418 8.88 -20.93 -16.76
N LEU A 419 8.05 -21.18 -17.77
CA LEU A 419 6.75 -21.83 -17.64
C LEU A 419 6.82 -23.37 -17.68
N ARG A 420 8.02 -23.95 -17.75
CA ARG A 420 8.21 -25.41 -17.84
C ARG A 420 7.84 -26.09 -16.50
N PRO A 421 7.29 -27.32 -16.55
CA PRO A 421 7.08 -28.13 -15.35
C PRO A 421 8.37 -28.29 -14.54
N GLY A 422 8.29 -28.25 -13.21
CA GLY A 422 9.44 -28.19 -12.31
C GLY A 422 9.89 -26.77 -11.94
N ARG A 423 9.48 -25.75 -12.71
CA ARG A 423 9.61 -24.32 -12.37
C ARG A 423 8.26 -23.70 -12.04
N VAL A 424 7.27 -23.94 -12.90
CA VAL A 424 5.87 -23.56 -12.70
C VAL A 424 5.03 -24.80 -12.88
N ASP A 425 4.44 -25.26 -11.78
CA ASP A 425 3.59 -26.45 -11.77
C ASP A 425 2.11 -26.09 -11.79
N MET A 426 1.74 -24.92 -11.27
CA MET A 426 0.37 -24.44 -11.26
C MET A 426 0.28 -22.97 -11.67
N LYS A 427 -0.63 -22.67 -12.61
CA LYS A 427 -0.93 -21.30 -13.07
C LYS A 427 -2.28 -20.87 -12.52
N ILE A 428 -2.33 -19.70 -11.90
CA ILE A 428 -3.51 -19.13 -11.25
C ILE A 428 -3.84 -17.80 -11.94
N ASN A 429 -4.90 -17.79 -12.74
CA ASN A 429 -5.38 -16.59 -13.42
C ASN A 429 -6.30 -15.76 -12.50
N MET A 430 -5.85 -14.56 -12.16
CA MET A 430 -6.51 -13.52 -11.36
C MET A 430 -7.03 -12.44 -12.32
N GLY A 431 -8.11 -12.74 -13.03
CA GLY A 431 -8.73 -11.83 -13.99
C GLY A 431 -9.76 -10.88 -13.35
N PRO A 432 -10.47 -10.10 -14.19
CA PRO A 432 -11.65 -9.36 -13.78
C PRO A 432 -12.67 -10.24 -13.04
N ILE A 433 -13.38 -9.65 -12.09
CA ILE A 433 -14.27 -10.38 -11.19
C ILE A 433 -15.62 -10.68 -11.84
N HIS A 434 -16.21 -11.82 -11.50
CA HIS A 434 -17.54 -12.20 -11.93
C HIS A 434 -18.52 -12.07 -10.77
N ARG A 435 -19.80 -12.33 -11.03
CA ARG A 435 -20.89 -12.15 -10.07
C ARG A 435 -20.62 -12.79 -8.70
N ARG A 436 -20.02 -13.99 -8.66
CA ARG A 436 -19.72 -14.69 -7.40
C ARG A 436 -18.60 -14.01 -6.61
N GLU A 437 -17.54 -13.55 -7.27
CA GLU A 437 -16.47 -12.82 -6.62
C GLU A 437 -16.93 -11.43 -6.16
N VAL A 438 -17.84 -10.78 -6.89
CA VAL A 438 -18.47 -9.52 -6.47
C VAL A 438 -19.25 -9.72 -5.16
N GLN A 439 -20.07 -10.76 -5.07
CA GLN A 439 -20.74 -11.15 -3.80
C GLN A 439 -19.70 -11.37 -2.70
N GLN A 440 -18.64 -12.11 -3.01
CA GLN A 440 -17.60 -12.41 -2.03
C GLN A 440 -16.92 -11.15 -1.49
N ILE A 441 -16.59 -10.17 -2.33
CA ILE A 441 -16.00 -8.89 -1.91
C ILE A 441 -17.00 -8.10 -1.06
N PHE A 442 -18.29 -8.11 -1.42
CA PHE A 442 -19.34 -7.50 -0.61
C PHE A 442 -19.37 -8.08 0.80
N LEU A 443 -19.39 -9.42 0.90
CA LEU A 443 -19.35 -10.13 2.18
C LEU A 443 -18.05 -9.82 2.96
N MET A 444 -16.89 -9.72 2.32
CA MET A 444 -15.63 -9.37 3.01
C MET A 444 -15.64 -7.98 3.67
N VAL A 445 -16.40 -7.03 3.12
CA VAL A 445 -16.47 -5.66 3.65
C VAL A 445 -17.42 -5.59 4.84
N TYR A 446 -18.54 -6.33 4.79
CA TYR A 446 -19.62 -6.24 5.77
C TYR A 446 -19.67 -7.38 6.79
N LEU A 447 -18.90 -8.45 6.57
CA LEU A 447 -18.77 -9.58 7.50
C LEU A 447 -17.33 -9.72 7.98
N GLN A 448 -17.17 -10.17 9.22
CA GLN A 448 -15.89 -10.54 9.82
C GLN A 448 -15.65 -12.05 9.69
N PRO A 449 -14.37 -12.47 9.59
CA PRO A 449 -14.01 -13.88 9.61
C PRO A 449 -14.20 -14.47 11.02
N THR A 450 -14.67 -15.70 11.06
CA THR A 450 -14.72 -16.54 12.25
C THR A 450 -13.44 -17.37 12.30
N ASP A 451 -12.63 -17.15 13.34
CA ASP A 451 -11.23 -17.61 13.47
C ASP A 451 -11.04 -19.14 13.58
N THR A 452 -12.06 -19.95 13.30
CA THR A 452 -12.00 -21.40 13.55
C THR A 452 -11.20 -22.17 12.50
N LEU A 453 -11.20 -21.74 11.22
CA LEU A 453 -10.58 -22.51 10.12
C LEU A 453 -9.94 -21.62 9.05
N PHE A 454 -8.59 -21.57 9.06
CA PHE A 454 -7.80 -20.64 8.22
C PHE A 454 -8.03 -20.78 6.69
N MET A 455 -8.40 -21.98 6.24
CA MET A 455 -8.61 -22.32 4.84
C MET A 455 -10.08 -22.47 4.44
N GLU A 456 -11.03 -22.21 5.34
CA GLU A 456 -12.41 -22.29 4.93
C GLU A 456 -12.71 -21.26 3.84
N ILE A 457 -13.47 -21.73 2.86
CA ILE A 457 -13.95 -20.94 1.73
C ILE A 457 -15.01 -19.93 2.20
N THR A 458 -15.74 -20.25 3.29
CA THR A 458 -16.84 -19.46 3.85
C THR A 458 -16.77 -19.28 5.39
N PRO A 459 -15.73 -18.66 5.96
CA PRO A 459 -15.64 -18.39 7.38
C PRO A 459 -16.24 -17.01 7.74
N LEU A 460 -16.84 -16.29 6.79
CA LEU A 460 -17.41 -14.96 7.02
C LEU A 460 -18.84 -15.12 7.55
N SER A 461 -19.06 -14.90 8.84
CA SER A 461 -20.37 -15.16 9.47
C SER A 461 -20.75 -14.21 10.60
N ILE A 462 -19.96 -13.16 10.86
CA ILE A 462 -20.26 -12.19 11.91
C ILE A 462 -20.48 -10.83 11.25
N PRO A 463 -21.66 -10.18 11.36
CA PRO A 463 -21.86 -8.84 10.84
C PRO A 463 -20.86 -7.85 11.43
N ALA A 464 -20.22 -7.05 10.57
CA ALA A 464 -19.28 -6.02 11.01
C ALA A 464 -19.97 -4.85 11.72
N ASN A 465 -21.25 -4.61 11.40
CA ASN A 465 -22.14 -3.70 12.13
C ASN A 465 -23.31 -4.52 12.71
N PRO A 466 -23.56 -4.48 14.04
CA PRO A 466 -24.67 -5.20 14.67
C PRO A 466 -26.06 -4.75 14.21
N ASP A 467 -26.19 -3.59 13.56
CA ASP A 467 -27.48 -3.12 13.03
C ASP A 467 -28.01 -3.98 11.86
N TRP A 468 -27.17 -4.82 11.27
CA TRP A 468 -27.51 -5.62 10.08
C TRP A 468 -27.53 -7.11 10.39
N SER A 469 -28.57 -7.79 9.91
CA SER A 469 -28.64 -9.26 9.99
C SER A 469 -27.79 -9.92 8.90
N LEU A 470 -27.38 -11.17 9.13
CA LEU A 470 -26.64 -11.95 8.13
C LEU A 470 -27.44 -12.16 6.85
N ASP A 471 -28.74 -12.45 6.99
CA ASP A 471 -29.64 -12.69 5.86
C ASP A 471 -29.82 -11.41 5.02
N ASP A 472 -29.90 -10.24 5.66
CA ASP A 472 -29.98 -8.96 4.94
C ASP A 472 -28.70 -8.69 4.15
N ILE A 473 -27.53 -8.93 4.74
CA ILE A 473 -26.24 -8.75 4.07
C ILE A 473 -26.11 -9.72 2.89
N ASP A 474 -26.52 -10.97 3.04
CA ASP A 474 -26.47 -11.96 1.96
C ASP A 474 -27.41 -11.59 0.80
N ASN A 475 -28.64 -11.18 1.11
CA ASN A 475 -29.61 -10.69 0.13
C ASN A 475 -29.09 -9.44 -0.62
N LEU A 476 -28.53 -8.47 0.12
CA LEU A 476 -27.93 -7.27 -0.45
C LEU A 476 -26.69 -7.58 -1.31
N SER A 477 -25.88 -8.57 -0.92
CA SER A 477 -24.73 -9.01 -1.73
C SER A 477 -25.19 -9.54 -3.09
N THR A 478 -26.29 -10.30 -3.12
CA THR A 478 -26.86 -10.84 -4.34
C THR A 478 -27.49 -9.76 -5.21
N ALA A 479 -28.19 -8.80 -4.59
CA ALA A 479 -28.73 -7.63 -5.27
C ALA A 479 -27.63 -6.75 -5.86
N PHE A 480 -26.56 -6.47 -5.10
CA PHE A 480 -25.40 -5.71 -5.55
C PHE A 480 -24.75 -6.38 -6.76
N ALA A 481 -24.41 -7.67 -6.62
CA ALA A 481 -23.75 -8.42 -7.67
C ALA A 481 -24.60 -8.58 -8.94
N SER A 482 -25.93 -8.54 -8.84
CA SER A 482 -26.81 -8.54 -10.01
C SER A 482 -26.72 -7.25 -10.85
N LYS A 483 -26.31 -6.14 -10.24
CA LYS A 483 -26.19 -4.82 -10.89
C LYS A 483 -24.80 -4.57 -11.46
N ILE A 484 -23.80 -5.39 -11.12
CA ILE A 484 -22.42 -5.25 -11.61
C ILE A 484 -22.22 -6.13 -12.87
N PRO A 485 -21.80 -5.55 -14.00
CA PRO A 485 -21.42 -6.29 -15.20
C PRO A 485 -20.29 -7.28 -14.90
N SER A 486 -20.49 -8.55 -15.29
CA SER A 486 -19.49 -9.59 -15.08
C SER A 486 -18.25 -9.33 -15.92
N GLY A 487 -17.07 -9.46 -15.33
CA GLY A 487 -15.79 -9.36 -16.04
C GLY A 487 -15.35 -7.94 -16.41
N ARG A 488 -16.08 -6.89 -15.95
CA ARG A 488 -15.73 -5.49 -16.23
C ARG A 488 -14.75 -4.90 -15.21
N PHE A 489 -14.93 -5.21 -13.93
CA PHE A 489 -14.18 -4.59 -12.85
C PHE A 489 -13.13 -5.53 -12.26
N THR A 490 -12.14 -4.95 -11.60
CA THR A 490 -11.17 -5.64 -10.76
C THR A 490 -11.67 -5.72 -9.31
N ALA A 491 -11.07 -6.61 -8.52
CA ALA A 491 -11.39 -6.73 -7.10
C ALA A 491 -11.14 -5.43 -6.32
N ALA A 492 -10.05 -4.73 -6.63
CA ALA A 492 -9.68 -3.47 -5.97
C ALA A 492 -10.68 -2.33 -6.24
N GLU A 493 -11.22 -2.22 -7.46
CA GLU A 493 -12.20 -1.18 -7.81
C GLU A 493 -13.51 -1.35 -7.04
N VAL A 494 -14.05 -2.58 -7.01
CA VAL A 494 -15.27 -2.88 -6.25
C VAL A 494 -15.04 -2.73 -4.75
N GLN A 495 -13.91 -3.20 -4.24
CA GLN A 495 -13.55 -3.02 -2.83
C GLN A 495 -13.46 -1.54 -2.47
N ARG A 496 -12.80 -0.71 -3.29
CA ARG A 496 -12.68 0.74 -3.06
C ARG A 496 -14.06 1.42 -3.00
N TYR A 497 -14.98 1.04 -3.88
CA TYR A 497 -16.34 1.56 -3.87
C TYR A 497 -17.08 1.20 -2.57
N LEU A 498 -17.08 -0.09 -2.20
CA LEU A 498 -17.79 -0.57 -1.02
C LEU A 498 -17.25 0.05 0.29
N LEU A 499 -15.94 0.33 0.36
CA LEU A 499 -15.33 0.98 1.52
C LEU A 499 -15.85 2.42 1.76
N GLN A 500 -16.39 3.10 0.75
CA GLN A 500 -17.07 4.39 0.92
C GLN A 500 -18.37 4.27 1.73
N TYR A 501 -18.97 3.07 1.71
CA TYR A 501 -20.23 2.74 2.38
C TYR A 501 -20.03 1.66 3.45
N LYS A 502 -18.86 1.63 4.12
CA LYS A 502 -18.45 0.57 5.06
C LYS A 502 -19.42 0.26 6.21
N HIS A 503 -20.35 1.16 6.54
CA HIS A 503 -21.33 0.99 7.62
C HIS A 503 -22.78 0.78 7.13
N ASP A 504 -23.04 1.00 5.84
CA ASP A 504 -24.38 0.91 5.23
C ASP A 504 -24.34 0.13 3.90
N PRO A 505 -24.53 -1.21 3.93
CA PRO A 505 -24.61 -2.03 2.73
C PRO A 505 -25.76 -1.65 1.80
N SER A 506 -26.89 -1.15 2.33
CA SER A 506 -28.04 -0.76 1.50
C SER A 506 -27.75 0.49 0.67
N ALA A 507 -27.05 1.48 1.23
CA ALA A 507 -26.57 2.64 0.48
C ALA A 507 -25.65 2.24 -0.69
N ALA A 508 -24.76 1.28 -0.49
CA ALA A 508 -23.90 0.76 -1.56
C ALA A 508 -24.71 0.15 -2.72
N VAL A 509 -25.80 -0.57 -2.42
CA VAL A 509 -26.67 -1.15 -3.45
C VAL A 509 -27.52 -0.09 -4.17
N ARG A 510 -27.96 0.95 -3.45
CA ARG A 510 -28.73 2.07 -4.03
C ARG A 510 -27.87 2.90 -4.98
N ASN A 511 -26.64 3.20 -4.57
CA ASN A 511 -25.75 4.14 -5.27
C ASN A 511 -24.80 3.46 -6.26
N VAL A 512 -25.02 2.19 -6.60
CA VAL A 512 -24.10 1.40 -7.46
C VAL A 512 -23.84 2.03 -8.84
N LYS A 513 -24.76 2.88 -9.32
CA LYS A 513 -24.62 3.61 -10.58
C LYS A 513 -23.37 4.50 -10.59
N GLY A 514 -22.96 5.04 -9.44
CA GLY A 514 -21.71 5.81 -9.33
C GLY A 514 -20.47 4.99 -9.67
N LEU A 515 -20.45 3.69 -9.35
CA LEU A 515 -19.37 2.77 -9.74
C LEU A 515 -19.39 2.43 -11.24
N LEU A 516 -20.57 2.30 -11.83
CA LEU A 516 -20.72 1.87 -13.22
C LEU A 516 -20.27 2.92 -14.24
N PHE A 517 -20.53 4.20 -13.93
CA PHE A 517 -20.33 5.29 -14.88
C PHE A 517 -19.32 6.34 -14.41
N GLY A 518 -18.86 6.29 -13.15
CA GLY A 518 -18.00 7.34 -12.59
C GLY A 518 -18.64 8.72 -12.60
N LEU A 519 -19.97 8.77 -12.80
CA LEU A 519 -20.79 9.97 -12.87
C LEU A 519 -21.60 10.06 -11.58
N GLU A 520 -21.40 11.14 -10.84
CA GLU A 520 -22.33 11.57 -9.80
C GLU A 520 -23.53 12.24 -10.47
N CYS A 521 -24.70 12.23 -9.82
CA CYS A 521 -25.87 12.92 -10.37
C CYS A 521 -25.55 14.40 -10.68
N ASP A 522 -24.70 15.04 -9.88
CA ASP A 522 -24.31 16.44 -10.02
C ASP A 522 -23.10 16.68 -10.96
N THR A 523 -22.75 15.73 -11.82
CA THR A 523 -21.61 15.91 -12.74
C THR A 523 -21.88 17.07 -13.69
N ASP A 524 -20.97 18.05 -13.74
CA ASP A 524 -21.07 19.21 -14.61
C ASP A 524 -21.06 18.76 -16.09
N LEU A 525 -22.15 19.07 -16.79
CA LEU A 525 -22.35 18.76 -18.21
C LEU A 525 -21.25 19.34 -19.12
N SER A 526 -20.57 20.41 -18.69
CA SER A 526 -19.48 21.02 -19.44
C SER A 526 -18.14 20.26 -19.37
N ALA A 527 -18.03 19.28 -18.47
CA ALA A 527 -16.82 18.48 -18.28
C ALA A 527 -16.62 17.38 -19.34
N PHE A 528 -17.66 17.07 -20.11
CA PHE A 528 -17.61 16.11 -21.20
C PHE A 528 -16.93 16.70 -22.45
N ARG A 529 -16.33 15.83 -23.27
CA ARG A 529 -15.71 16.19 -24.56
C ARG A 529 -16.20 15.27 -25.67
N ILE A 530 -16.14 15.69 -26.92
CA ILE A 530 -16.50 14.87 -28.08
C ILE A 530 -15.58 13.64 -28.16
N ALA A 531 -16.15 12.45 -28.41
CA ALA A 531 -15.40 11.23 -28.69
C ALA A 531 -15.25 10.99 -30.20
N GLU A 532 -14.47 9.98 -30.60
CA GLU A 532 -14.12 9.70 -32.01
C GLU A 532 -15.30 9.24 -32.89
N SER A 533 -16.45 8.90 -32.30
CA SER A 533 -17.65 8.48 -33.02
C SER A 533 -18.83 9.43 -32.81
N PRO A 534 -19.68 9.64 -33.82
CA PRO A 534 -20.92 10.40 -33.66
C PRO A 534 -21.76 9.82 -32.51
N HIS A 535 -22.38 10.71 -31.71
CA HIS A 535 -23.21 10.38 -30.54
C HIS A 535 -22.49 9.88 -29.27
N GLN A 536 -21.16 9.95 -29.21
CA GLN A 536 -20.40 9.59 -28.00
C GLN A 536 -19.69 10.79 -27.36
N PHE A 537 -19.82 10.89 -26.03
CA PHE A 537 -19.08 11.86 -25.22
C PHE A 537 -18.06 11.14 -24.33
N ARG A 538 -16.87 11.70 -24.21
CA ARG A 538 -15.77 11.20 -23.38
C ARG A 538 -15.74 11.93 -22.03
N PHE A 539 -15.67 11.16 -20.94
CA PHE A 539 -15.47 11.64 -19.58
C PHE A 539 -14.50 10.69 -18.85
N ASN A 540 -13.43 11.23 -18.26
CA ASN A 540 -12.37 10.47 -17.58
C ASN A 540 -11.93 9.21 -18.37
N ASP A 541 -11.53 9.41 -19.64
CA ASP A 541 -11.07 8.38 -20.59
C ASP A 541 -12.10 7.31 -21.01
N THR A 542 -13.37 7.43 -20.60
CA THR A 542 -14.44 6.52 -21.01
C THR A 542 -15.40 7.23 -21.97
N ALA A 543 -15.75 6.56 -23.08
CA ALA A 543 -16.72 7.08 -24.05
C ALA A 543 -18.12 6.53 -23.74
N TYR A 544 -19.13 7.40 -23.78
CA TYR A 544 -20.51 7.11 -23.41
C TYR A 544 -21.47 7.55 -24.52
N CYS A 545 -22.44 6.70 -24.87
CA CYS A 545 -23.59 7.11 -25.68
C CYS A 545 -24.60 7.81 -24.75
N ILE A 546 -24.80 9.12 -24.92
CA ILE A 546 -25.62 9.92 -23.99
C ILE A 546 -26.92 10.38 -24.68
N ARG A 547 -28.04 10.16 -23.99
CA ARG A 547 -29.34 10.77 -24.27
C ARG A 547 -29.68 11.74 -23.14
N VAL A 548 -30.10 12.94 -23.47
CA VAL A 548 -30.48 13.98 -22.50
C VAL A 548 -32.00 14.11 -22.47
N SER A 549 -32.57 14.51 -21.33
CA SER A 549 -34.02 14.76 -21.23
C SER A 549 -34.33 15.92 -20.30
N ALA A 550 -35.17 16.85 -20.76
CA ALA A 550 -35.51 18.10 -20.10
C ALA A 550 -36.88 18.03 -19.38
N HIS A 551 -36.87 18.10 -18.06
CA HIS A 551 -38.08 18.15 -17.23
C HIS A 551 -38.38 19.62 -16.91
N ILE A 552 -39.33 20.19 -17.65
CA ILE A 552 -39.72 21.60 -17.54
C ILE A 552 -40.97 21.69 -16.67
N PHE A 553 -40.89 22.49 -15.60
CA PHE A 553 -42.00 22.70 -14.68
C PHE A 553 -42.61 24.08 -14.80
N LEU A 554 -43.93 24.14 -14.68
CA LEU A 554 -44.71 25.34 -14.57
C LEU A 554 -45.46 25.35 -13.23
N TRP A 555 -45.46 26.50 -12.57
CA TRP A 555 -46.18 26.68 -11.31
C TRP A 555 -47.47 27.46 -11.53
N ASP A 556 -48.58 26.89 -11.06
CA ASP A 556 -49.86 27.59 -10.97
C ASP A 556 -50.52 27.31 -9.63
N LEU A 557 -50.87 28.37 -8.89
CA LEU A 557 -51.47 28.29 -7.54
C LEU A 557 -50.74 27.29 -6.59
N GLN A 558 -49.41 27.33 -6.56
CA GLN A 558 -48.53 26.41 -5.78
C GLN A 558 -48.59 24.92 -6.19
N LYS A 559 -49.19 24.59 -7.33
CA LYS A 559 -49.14 23.24 -7.89
C LYS A 559 -48.15 23.18 -9.07
N PRO A 560 -47.20 22.23 -9.06
CA PRO A 560 -46.31 22.01 -10.18
C PRO A 560 -47.02 21.25 -11.31
N TYR A 561 -46.81 21.67 -12.55
CA TYR A 561 -47.20 20.99 -13.78
C TYR A 561 -45.94 20.72 -14.59
N ILE A 562 -45.83 19.54 -15.20
CA ILE A 562 -44.71 19.21 -16.09
C ILE A 562 -45.13 19.29 -17.55
N LEU A 563 -44.25 19.79 -18.42
CA LEU A 563 -44.49 19.77 -19.86
C LEU A 563 -44.29 18.36 -20.42
N LEU A 564 -45.31 17.85 -21.09
CA LEU A 564 -45.24 16.63 -21.90
C LEU A 564 -45.53 16.97 -23.36
N ILE A 565 -44.81 16.33 -24.27
CA ILE A 565 -44.99 16.40 -25.72
C ILE A 565 -45.40 15.02 -26.25
N GLN A 566 -46.31 15.01 -27.22
CA GLN A 566 -46.82 13.79 -27.83
C GLN A 566 -46.13 13.55 -29.18
N ARG A 567 -45.57 12.35 -29.36
CA ARG A 567 -44.92 11.94 -30.61
C ARG A 567 -45.91 11.91 -31.78
N ALA A 568 -45.49 12.44 -32.92
CA ALA A 568 -46.26 12.50 -34.16
C ALA A 568 -46.53 11.10 -34.72
N LEU A 569 -47.58 10.98 -35.54
CA LEU A 569 -47.96 9.72 -36.19
C LEU A 569 -46.89 9.14 -37.13
N CYS A 570 -46.00 9.98 -37.65
CA CYS A 570 -44.93 9.60 -38.57
C CYS A 570 -43.63 9.16 -37.88
N ASP A 571 -43.55 9.28 -36.55
CA ASP A 571 -42.35 8.99 -35.77
C ASP A 571 -42.40 7.57 -35.16
N THR A 572 -41.26 7.09 -34.65
CA THR A 572 -41.15 5.82 -33.95
C THR A 572 -42.01 5.84 -32.67
N LYS A 573 -42.94 4.89 -32.52
CA LYS A 573 -43.90 4.81 -31.40
C LYS A 573 -44.86 6.01 -31.33
N PRO A 574 -45.73 6.16 -32.34
CA PRO A 574 -46.65 7.28 -32.45
C PRO A 574 -47.65 7.34 -31.27
N GLY A 575 -48.02 8.56 -30.87
CA GLY A 575 -49.05 8.83 -29.85
C GLY A 575 -48.62 8.61 -28.39
N TYR A 576 -47.36 8.24 -28.14
CA TYR A 576 -46.79 8.21 -26.81
C TYR A 576 -46.41 9.62 -26.33
N TRP A 577 -46.52 9.85 -25.04
CA TRP A 577 -46.15 11.08 -24.36
C TRP A 577 -44.78 10.95 -23.70
N GLU A 578 -43.94 11.96 -23.87
CA GLU A 578 -42.63 12.06 -23.24
C GLU A 578 -42.29 13.50 -22.86
N VAL A 579 -41.19 13.68 -22.13
CA VAL A 579 -40.57 14.99 -21.94
C VAL A 579 -39.61 15.26 -23.10
N PRO A 580 -39.26 16.52 -23.39
CA PRO A 580 -38.32 16.81 -24.46
C PRO A 580 -36.97 16.08 -24.29
N ALA A 581 -36.52 15.29 -25.27
CA ALA A 581 -35.41 14.38 -25.08
C ALA A 581 -34.84 13.73 -26.37
N GLY A 582 -33.57 14.01 -26.66
CA GLY A 582 -32.84 13.36 -27.74
C GLY A 582 -31.39 12.99 -27.41
N SER A 583 -30.70 12.47 -28.42
CA SER A 583 -29.32 11.97 -28.31
C SER A 583 -28.35 13.06 -28.76
N GLY A 584 -27.13 13.06 -28.23
CA GLY A 584 -26.12 14.02 -28.73
C GLY A 584 -25.81 13.78 -30.21
N GLU A 585 -25.65 14.84 -30.98
CA GLU A 585 -25.31 14.85 -32.41
C GLU A 585 -23.86 15.32 -32.64
N GLU A 586 -23.35 15.18 -33.87
CA GLU A 586 -21.96 15.59 -34.22
C GLU A 586 -21.66 17.07 -33.95
N GLN A 587 -22.71 17.90 -33.96
CA GLN A 587 -22.64 19.34 -33.72
C GLN A 587 -22.60 19.71 -32.23
N ASP A 588 -22.89 18.77 -31.32
CA ASP A 588 -22.96 19.02 -29.89
C ASP A 588 -21.57 18.84 -29.24
N GLN A 589 -20.98 19.91 -28.69
CA GLN A 589 -19.67 19.82 -28.04
C GLN A 589 -19.73 19.20 -26.64
N THR A 590 -20.86 19.39 -25.97
CA THR A 590 -21.16 18.88 -24.63
C THR A 590 -22.60 18.35 -24.56
N PRO A 591 -22.94 17.49 -23.58
CA PRO A 591 -24.33 17.07 -23.39
C PRO A 591 -25.26 18.23 -22.98
N ARG A 592 -24.72 19.38 -22.52
CA ARG A 592 -25.52 20.60 -22.34
C ARG A 592 -25.94 21.19 -23.68
N ASP A 593 -25.06 21.18 -24.68
CA ASP A 593 -25.38 21.69 -26.02
C ASP A 593 -26.47 20.83 -26.66
N ALA A 594 -26.37 19.51 -26.51
CA ALA A 594 -27.42 18.57 -26.89
C ALA A 594 -28.74 18.91 -26.17
N LEU A 595 -28.72 19.13 -24.85
CA LEU A 595 -29.92 19.47 -24.08
C LEU A 595 -30.56 20.79 -24.54
N GLU A 596 -29.76 21.82 -24.82
CA GLU A 596 -30.25 23.11 -25.33
C GLU A 596 -30.84 22.97 -26.74
N ARG A 597 -30.20 22.18 -27.61
CA ARG A 597 -30.67 21.89 -28.96
C ARG A 597 -32.02 21.18 -28.94
N GLU A 598 -32.15 20.07 -28.21
CA GLU A 598 -33.38 19.28 -28.12
C GLU A 598 -34.55 20.11 -27.56
N VAL A 599 -34.30 20.90 -26.49
CA VAL A 599 -35.34 21.79 -25.94
C VAL A 599 -35.79 22.81 -26.99
N ARG A 600 -34.84 23.40 -27.73
CA ARG A 600 -35.15 24.39 -28.77
C ARG A 600 -35.90 23.78 -29.95
N GLU A 601 -35.47 22.62 -30.43
CA GLU A 601 -36.03 21.95 -31.59
C GLU A 601 -37.43 21.39 -31.28
N GLU A 602 -37.59 20.70 -30.15
CA GLU A 602 -38.86 20.04 -29.82
C GLU A 602 -39.92 20.98 -29.22
N THR A 603 -39.52 22.09 -28.58
CA THR A 603 -40.46 22.99 -27.88
C THR A 603 -40.42 24.46 -28.30
N GLY A 604 -39.40 24.91 -29.03
CA GLY A 604 -39.20 26.32 -29.37
C GLY A 604 -38.73 27.21 -28.22
N LEU A 605 -38.43 26.63 -27.05
CA LEU A 605 -37.97 27.35 -25.86
C LEU A 605 -36.45 27.40 -25.78
N ARG A 606 -35.91 28.38 -25.04
CA ARG A 606 -34.46 28.47 -24.79
C ARG A 606 -34.12 28.00 -23.39
N LEU A 607 -33.13 27.12 -23.27
CA LEU A 607 -32.56 26.72 -21.98
C LEU A 607 -31.94 27.94 -21.27
N SER A 608 -32.48 28.30 -20.10
CA SER A 608 -31.92 29.37 -19.26
C SER A 608 -30.90 28.80 -18.28
N ARG A 609 -31.29 27.79 -17.50
CA ARG A 609 -30.46 27.19 -16.45
C ARG A 609 -30.89 25.76 -16.16
N VAL A 610 -29.93 24.88 -15.83
CA VAL A 610 -30.19 23.56 -15.24
C VAL A 610 -30.29 23.73 -13.73
N THR A 611 -31.41 23.34 -13.12
CA THR A 611 -31.62 23.50 -11.67
C THR A 611 -31.21 22.26 -10.89
N HIS A 612 -31.58 21.07 -11.37
CA HIS A 612 -31.27 19.82 -10.70
C HIS A 612 -31.00 18.71 -11.71
N ALA A 613 -30.14 17.77 -11.33
CA ALA A 613 -29.94 16.53 -12.05
C ALA A 613 -30.73 15.39 -11.40
N LEU A 614 -31.46 14.64 -12.21
CA LEU A 614 -32.22 13.47 -11.77
C LEU A 614 -31.35 12.21 -11.88
N PRO A 615 -31.74 11.09 -11.22
CA PRO A 615 -30.95 9.87 -11.25
C PRO A 615 -30.64 9.35 -12.67
N ILE A 616 -29.37 9.11 -12.94
CA ILE A 616 -28.87 8.62 -14.23
C ILE A 616 -29.61 7.34 -14.66
N GLN A 617 -30.08 7.29 -15.91
CA GLN A 617 -30.74 6.12 -16.50
C GLN A 617 -29.77 5.33 -17.38
N THR A 618 -29.98 4.02 -17.52
CA THR A 618 -29.09 3.16 -18.30
C THR A 618 -29.89 2.10 -19.05
N TRP A 619 -29.58 1.89 -20.31
CA TRP A 619 -30.12 0.78 -21.09
C TRP A 619 -29.12 0.30 -22.14
N ALA A 620 -29.16 -0.98 -22.47
CA ALA A 620 -28.41 -1.52 -23.60
C ALA A 620 -29.29 -1.47 -24.85
N ARG A 621 -28.74 -0.98 -25.96
CA ARG A 621 -29.39 -1.08 -27.27
C ARG A 621 -28.52 -1.96 -28.16
N ASP A 622 -29.11 -2.98 -28.75
CA ASP A 622 -28.45 -3.87 -29.68
C ASP A 622 -28.60 -3.28 -31.08
N ASN A 623 -27.52 -2.74 -31.63
CA ASN A 623 -27.45 -2.32 -33.03
C ASN A 623 -26.32 -3.14 -33.67
N GLU A 624 -26.66 -3.90 -34.73
CA GLU A 624 -25.68 -4.60 -35.57
C GLU A 624 -24.73 -5.55 -34.83
N GLY A 625 -25.18 -6.20 -33.75
CA GLY A 625 -24.39 -7.19 -33.00
C GLY A 625 -23.34 -6.60 -32.06
N ARG A 626 -23.35 -5.28 -31.81
CA ARG A 626 -22.63 -4.63 -30.71
C ARG A 626 -23.64 -4.04 -29.72
N GLN A 627 -23.61 -4.53 -28.48
CA GLN A 627 -24.32 -3.90 -27.38
C GLN A 627 -23.64 -2.57 -27.03
N HIS A 628 -24.32 -1.46 -27.33
CA HIS A 628 -23.91 -0.15 -26.81
C HIS A 628 -24.71 0.14 -25.52
N GLU A 629 -24.01 0.40 -24.42
CA GLU A 629 -24.61 0.91 -23.18
C GLU A 629 -24.90 2.41 -23.34
N TRP A 630 -26.18 2.75 -23.31
CA TRP A 630 -26.68 4.12 -23.34
C TRP A 630 -26.91 4.64 -21.94
N ILE A 631 -26.57 5.91 -21.74
CA ILE A 631 -26.78 6.66 -20.52
C ILE A 631 -27.82 7.74 -20.79
N GLY A 632 -28.88 7.76 -19.98
CA GLY A 632 -29.86 8.84 -19.93
C GLY A 632 -29.49 9.83 -18.83
N LEU A 633 -29.35 11.11 -19.17
CA LEU A 633 -29.12 12.19 -18.23
C LEU A 633 -30.38 13.08 -18.13
N PRO A 634 -31.28 12.78 -17.18
CA PRO A 634 -32.46 13.59 -16.94
C PRO A 634 -32.14 14.83 -16.10
N TYR A 635 -32.62 16.00 -16.55
CA TYR A 635 -32.41 17.28 -15.88
C TYR A 635 -33.73 18.01 -15.66
N ILE A 636 -33.85 18.70 -14.53
CA ILE A 636 -34.88 19.72 -14.31
C ILE A 636 -34.29 21.06 -14.73
N ILE A 637 -35.00 21.78 -15.60
CA ILE A 637 -34.48 22.99 -16.23
C ILE A 637 -35.44 24.18 -16.12
N GLU A 638 -34.88 25.38 -16.16
CA GLU A 638 -35.58 26.65 -16.36
C GLU A 638 -35.39 27.10 -17.81
N VAL A 639 -36.46 27.67 -18.38
CA VAL A 639 -36.54 28.05 -19.80
C VAL A 639 -37.04 29.48 -19.97
N SER A 640 -36.72 30.10 -21.11
CA SER A 640 -37.16 31.45 -21.50
C SER A 640 -37.65 31.49 -22.94
N GLU A 641 -38.42 32.52 -23.32
CA GLU A 641 -38.83 32.77 -24.71
C GLU A 641 -37.62 33.17 -25.59
N LEU A 642 -37.72 32.87 -26.90
CA LEU A 642 -36.86 33.49 -27.91
C LEU A 642 -37.36 34.91 -28.17
N GLU A 643 -36.50 35.94 -28.04
CA GLU A 643 -36.88 37.27 -28.53
C GLU A 643 -37.21 37.20 -30.03
N PRO A 644 -38.38 37.68 -30.49
CA PRO A 644 -38.68 37.74 -31.91
C PRO A 644 -37.69 38.69 -32.59
N SER A 645 -37.07 38.23 -33.67
CA SER A 645 -36.18 39.04 -34.51
C SER A 645 -36.88 40.34 -34.89
N LYS A 646 -36.38 41.48 -34.39
CA LYS A 646 -36.91 42.82 -34.65
C LYS A 646 -36.99 43.12 -36.15
N SER A 647 -38.17 42.97 -36.75
CA SER A 647 -38.54 43.76 -37.92
C SER A 647 -38.84 45.19 -37.45
N ARG A 648 -38.08 46.16 -37.95
CA ARG A 648 -38.31 47.60 -37.74
C ARG A 648 -39.74 47.98 -38.16
N ALA A 649 -40.64 48.25 -37.20
CA ALA A 649 -41.67 49.27 -37.31
C ALA A 649 -42.34 49.56 -35.96
N ASN A 650 -42.51 50.85 -35.71
CA ASN A 650 -43.32 51.52 -34.68
C ASN A 650 -42.87 51.54 -33.21
N ARG A 651 -42.33 52.74 -32.88
CA ARG A 651 -42.43 53.40 -31.58
C ARG A 651 -43.90 53.69 -31.26
N GLN A 652 -44.38 53.25 -30.12
CA GLN A 652 -45.13 54.05 -29.14
C GLN A 652 -45.27 53.25 -27.85
N GLY A 653 -45.05 53.91 -26.72
CA GLY A 653 -44.83 53.27 -25.44
C GLY A 653 -46.10 52.75 -24.78
N LEU A 654 -45.96 51.59 -24.13
CA LEU A 654 -46.60 51.19 -22.89
C LEU A 654 -45.81 49.99 -22.36
N SER A 655 -45.40 50.05 -21.08
CA SER A 655 -44.77 48.94 -20.38
C SER A 655 -45.84 47.88 -20.09
N GLU A 656 -45.91 46.82 -20.88
CA GLU A 656 -46.72 45.64 -20.58
C GLU A 656 -45.99 44.69 -19.61
N PRO A 657 -46.71 44.04 -18.67
CA PRO A 657 -46.11 43.19 -17.65
C PRO A 657 -45.61 41.86 -18.22
N ALA A 658 -44.43 41.44 -17.78
CA ALA A 658 -43.78 40.18 -18.16
C ALA A 658 -44.57 38.95 -17.64
N LEU A 659 -45.38 38.31 -18.48
CA LEU A 659 -45.95 36.97 -18.25
C LEU A 659 -46.68 36.48 -19.50
N LYS A 660 -46.11 35.53 -20.29
CA LYS A 660 -46.88 34.57 -21.15
C LYS A 660 -46.08 33.49 -21.93
N TRP A 661 -44.98 32.94 -21.42
CA TRP A 661 -44.32 31.80 -22.09
C TRP A 661 -45.15 30.49 -22.06
N LYS A 662 -46.20 30.45 -21.22
CA LYS A 662 -47.12 29.31 -21.05
C LYS A 662 -47.80 28.85 -22.36
N ASP A 663 -47.98 29.77 -23.31
CA ASP A 663 -48.65 29.54 -24.61
C ASP A 663 -47.68 29.57 -25.80
N ALA A 664 -46.36 29.70 -25.54
CA ALA A 664 -45.33 29.92 -26.56
C ALA A 664 -44.63 28.64 -27.05
N ILE A 665 -45.23 27.47 -26.81
CA ILE A 665 -44.66 26.18 -27.23
C ILE A 665 -44.85 26.02 -28.74
N GLN A 666 -43.73 25.88 -29.45
CA GLN A 666 -43.70 25.61 -30.88
C GLN A 666 -43.11 24.22 -31.08
N LEU A 667 -44.00 23.23 -31.25
CA LEU A 667 -43.59 21.86 -31.48
C LEU A 667 -42.98 21.69 -32.87
N ASN A 668 -41.94 20.86 -32.99
CA ASN A 668 -41.48 20.37 -34.28
C ASN A 668 -42.55 19.43 -34.89
N PRO A 669 -43.27 19.83 -35.95
CA PRO A 669 -44.37 19.04 -36.50
C PRO A 669 -43.91 17.72 -37.17
N GLN A 670 -42.61 17.55 -37.41
CA GLN A 670 -42.05 16.30 -37.95
C GLN A 670 -41.92 15.20 -36.88
N GLU A 671 -41.80 15.58 -35.61
CA GLU A 671 -41.51 14.68 -34.49
C GLU A 671 -42.64 14.66 -33.45
N HIS A 672 -43.35 15.77 -33.27
CA HIS A 672 -44.39 15.93 -32.27
C HIS A 672 -45.67 16.55 -32.84
N GLN A 673 -46.81 16.17 -32.27
CA GLN A 673 -48.14 16.57 -32.76
C GLN A 673 -49.00 17.32 -31.74
N ASP A 674 -48.71 17.18 -30.44
CA ASP A 674 -49.49 17.79 -29.36
C ASP A 674 -48.64 17.99 -28.10
N PHE A 675 -49.07 18.86 -27.18
CA PHE A 675 -48.42 19.08 -25.87
C PHE A 675 -49.44 19.25 -24.75
N ALA A 676 -49.02 18.93 -23.52
CA ALA A 676 -49.86 19.04 -22.34
C ALA A 676 -49.05 19.43 -21.11
N TRP A 677 -49.65 20.27 -20.26
CA TRP A 677 -49.16 20.53 -18.91
C TRP A 677 -49.82 19.54 -17.94
N ALA A 678 -49.08 18.51 -17.55
CA ALA A 678 -49.59 17.40 -16.75
C ALA A 678 -49.35 17.60 -15.25
N THR A 679 -50.32 17.22 -14.42
CA THR A 679 -50.14 17.15 -12.96
C THR A 679 -49.58 15.81 -12.51
N GLU A 680 -49.01 15.76 -11.31
CA GLU A 680 -48.51 14.50 -10.72
C GLU A 680 -49.61 13.43 -10.64
N ASP A 681 -50.82 13.80 -10.23
CA ASP A 681 -51.97 12.88 -10.12
C ASP A 681 -52.39 12.31 -11.48
N GLU A 682 -52.36 13.11 -12.53
CA GLU A 682 -52.69 12.66 -13.89
C GLU A 682 -51.66 11.65 -14.42
N VAL A 683 -50.37 11.89 -14.15
CA VAL A 683 -49.29 10.96 -14.51
C VAL A 683 -49.41 9.67 -13.69
N ARG A 684 -49.72 9.74 -12.39
CA ARG A 684 -49.93 8.56 -11.55
C ARG A 684 -51.09 7.70 -12.03
N ARG A 685 -52.19 8.32 -12.46
CA ARG A 685 -53.41 7.68 -12.98
C ARG A 685 -53.32 7.24 -14.45
N ASP A 686 -52.15 7.29 -15.07
CA ASP A 686 -51.91 6.85 -16.45
C ASP A 686 -52.79 7.57 -17.50
N LYS A 687 -53.13 8.85 -17.26
CA LYS A 687 -53.86 9.68 -18.24
C LYS A 687 -53.09 9.82 -19.56
N TYR A 688 -51.76 9.84 -19.48
CA TYR A 688 -50.85 9.96 -20.62
C TYR A 688 -50.12 8.64 -20.88
N LYS A 689 -50.19 8.13 -22.11
CA LYS A 689 -49.54 6.87 -22.50
C LYS A 689 -48.02 7.07 -22.65
N MET A 690 -47.24 6.62 -21.67
CA MET A 690 -45.78 6.80 -21.65
C MET A 690 -45.02 5.51 -22.01
N PHE A 691 -43.79 5.66 -22.53
CA PHE A 691 -42.94 4.53 -22.91
C PHE A 691 -41.86 4.26 -21.85
N GLY A 692 -41.60 2.98 -21.56
CA GLY A 692 -40.48 2.55 -20.71
C GLY A 692 -40.50 3.16 -19.30
N ASN A 693 -39.35 3.63 -18.83
CA ASN A 693 -39.16 4.17 -17.47
C ASN A 693 -39.47 5.68 -17.34
N HIS A 694 -40.04 6.31 -18.37
CA HIS A 694 -40.32 7.75 -18.36
C HIS A 694 -41.26 8.15 -17.21
N LYS A 695 -42.33 7.37 -16.98
CA LYS A 695 -43.27 7.59 -15.87
C LYS A 695 -42.56 7.67 -14.51
N LYS A 696 -41.67 6.72 -14.23
CA LYS A 696 -40.93 6.66 -12.96
C LYS A 696 -40.05 7.90 -12.77
N THR A 697 -39.34 8.30 -13.81
CA THR A 697 -38.44 9.46 -13.78
C THR A 697 -39.19 10.76 -13.59
N ILE A 698 -40.35 10.92 -14.24
CA ILE A 698 -41.21 12.09 -14.07
C ILE A 698 -41.73 12.18 -12.63
N LEU A 699 -42.14 11.06 -12.02
CA LEU A 699 -42.57 11.04 -10.61
C LEU A 699 -41.42 11.35 -9.65
N GLU A 700 -40.20 10.90 -9.95
CA GLU A 700 -38.99 11.30 -9.21
C GLU A 700 -38.73 12.82 -9.34
N ALA A 701 -38.97 13.39 -10.52
CA ALA A 701 -38.86 14.83 -10.74
C ALA A 701 -39.89 15.63 -9.92
N PHE A 702 -41.15 15.18 -9.88
CA PHE A 702 -42.18 15.78 -9.02
C PHE A 702 -41.78 15.72 -7.53
N ALA A 703 -41.29 14.57 -7.07
CA ALA A 703 -40.83 14.40 -5.69
C ALA A 703 -39.67 15.34 -5.34
N MET A 704 -38.73 15.54 -6.27
CA MET A 704 -37.61 16.45 -6.06
C MET A 704 -38.08 17.91 -5.98
N VAL A 705 -38.85 18.39 -6.95
CA VAL A 705 -39.34 19.78 -6.99
C VAL A 705 -40.25 20.12 -5.81
N THR A 706 -41.05 19.18 -5.33
CA THR A 706 -41.91 19.37 -4.16
C THR A 706 -41.12 19.41 -2.85
N GLN A 707 -40.02 18.66 -2.73
CA GLN A 707 -39.12 18.72 -1.57
C GLN A 707 -38.38 20.06 -1.50
N THR A 708 -37.85 20.56 -2.63
CA THR A 708 -37.08 21.82 -2.65
C THR A 708 -37.94 23.06 -2.38
N CYS A 709 -39.24 23.01 -2.64
CA CYS A 709 -40.19 24.11 -2.35
C CYS A 709 -40.87 24.03 -0.97
N SER A 710 -40.57 23.00 -0.18
CA SER A 710 -41.09 22.85 1.19
C SER A 710 -40.21 23.49 2.29
N VAL A 711 -39.25 24.34 1.88
CA VAL A 711 -38.34 25.10 2.76
C VAL A 711 -38.58 26.60 2.63
#